data_AF-A0A3C1QQY9-F1
#
_entry.id   AF-A0A3C1QQY9-F1
#
_cell.length_a   1.000
_cell.length_b   1.000
_cell.length_c   1.000
_cell.angle_alpha   90.00
_cell.angle_beta   90.00
_cell.angle_gamma   90.00
#
_symmetry.space_group_name_H-M   'P 1'
#
loop_
_entity.id
_entity.type
_entity.pdbx_description
1 polymer ?
#
loop_
_entity_poly.entity_id
_entity_poly.type
_entity_poly.pdbx_seq_one_letter_code
_entity_poly.pdbx_strand_id
1 'polypeptide(L)'
;MFQIGSKIPHEPNRARTMDCTTCETRQVRFALGPCRARRIRRSDTGESAAPRESSMRTFLTLLGLGIAFLGLTSSAARGQMAGDPFQGYAQGGQPQAMSAFQTRLPSIWPGNLWFETNLADNGLGYSGSYATLGSKARLFEDFLDGRWMLETQGHVSLERGKFFSNIGLERAFTLDAAGSDLYFSAWYDYDDDQVGPFGHTFHQLGLSGGVRSRKYDLYGNAYLPSGTTEYTQGDPTGQTVFFNRNIVTQAGIDAALQGFDAHIVARPEALGFVNGYVDIGTYAYQSDLIDTFAGISAKFGMQTLGGLVTSIQLNHDERFQTTGVLQVGWMFGARGARTEYSAVGRDLDPTPRNDHIVRYQQDLRLAIDPDTNNPYVVLHVDNTAAAGGDGTFQRPFRTLAEAQAASGTDAIIYVHRGDGTTTGMANGIVLKDNQFLLGDGLVHTIPIVGGNFDIFNRRDGLRPTITNTAGNAVTLANNNTVRGVIIDGTAGGLANGISGDGGLGSLSNGIIEDVTILGNPILNGINLVAIDGNWSFARNNITTAGQDGIHIDNLTGSTSRLTFTNNVVSNNLRDGIHVEDFDGARFVFSNNTTNGNVRDGIRMQNFTGTNGVFTFANQTASNNVGFGVNLFDVDGTVRFTSPTMDNNAGGGIGLNDVTGTTLITGATLTNNGTGIFNDLSAGTQELTITNSTINTNNLGIFTQSSGVGAFLTTEIVDNLSINNNQTDAVRAISRLGGTQDFLLENTNGPLVMTGNASLTGVGVTLFAEDGGATTSVLRSVIRNVQMVNTGNGAGTSGILVSGNGNSQSRFVLENSSLTGAVGGDAIGIQFDTNNVLLNSVRINNVDLAGIGDDAISATINGSGLLDLFINDVQATGNQTTGGTGLQFVAGDTSITRLQVFNSEFSSFNFDGIQVAATDASRVLANLTGNTADDNGRSEPDPDTLPFEHGFNISSSGTSNLTISLLNNNAHGNFERGLSMTTAGTGHITADLQFNSLTNNDLGEDAANDPIIDSFLQDVAITNAVAASMDVSLSNNFFALAAVLGNAGAAANMQVELDGNTNQIPPTLVNVTQVGYGTVVAPAITAEEAFFDGLGFP
;
A
#
# COMPACT_ATOMS: atom_id res chain seq x y z
N MET A 1 5.44 -34.08 -27.94
CA MET A 1 4.06 -33.66 -28.24
C MET A 1 4.13 -32.52 -29.23
N PHE A 2 3.65 -32.74 -30.45
CA PHE A 2 3.66 -31.82 -31.59
C PHE A 2 2.39 -30.94 -31.58
N GLN A 3 2.49 -29.66 -31.97
CA GLN A 3 1.64 -29.14 -33.06
C GLN A 3 2.15 -27.82 -33.66
N ILE A 4 1.94 -27.73 -34.97
CA ILE A 4 2.43 -26.77 -35.96
C ILE A 4 1.21 -26.04 -36.57
N GLY A 5 1.40 -24.80 -37.02
CA GLY A 5 0.65 -24.18 -38.14
C GLY A 5 0.02 -22.82 -37.79
N SER A 6 -0.04 -21.79 -38.64
CA SER A 6 0.38 -21.60 -40.04
C SER A 6 0.20 -20.11 -40.44
N LYS A 7 0.87 -19.70 -41.54
CA LYS A 7 1.02 -18.35 -42.13
C LYS A 7 -0.14 -17.87 -43.05
N ILE A 8 -0.45 -16.55 -42.99
CA ILE A 8 -0.69 -15.44 -43.99
C ILE A 8 -1.56 -15.71 -45.27
N PRO A 9 -2.31 -14.71 -45.87
CA PRO A 9 -1.74 -13.68 -46.81
C PRO A 9 -2.44 -12.26 -46.93
N HIS A 10 -1.62 -11.23 -47.26
CA HIS A 10 -1.77 -10.04 -48.18
C HIS A 10 -3.09 -9.20 -48.32
N GLU A 11 -3.11 -7.87 -48.00
CA GLU A 11 -2.86 -6.61 -48.81
C GLU A 11 -4.18 -5.85 -49.21
N PRO A 12 -4.23 -4.57 -49.69
CA PRO A 12 -3.30 -3.42 -49.67
C PRO A 12 -3.91 -1.98 -49.44
N ASN A 13 -3.01 -0.99 -49.26
CA ASN A 13 -3.00 0.44 -49.65
C ASN A 13 -4.28 1.33 -49.70
N ARG A 14 -4.20 2.51 -49.05
CA ARG A 14 -4.64 3.81 -49.62
C ARG A 14 -3.96 5.01 -48.96
N ALA A 15 -3.33 5.86 -49.80
CA ALA A 15 -2.79 7.18 -49.47
C ALA A 15 -3.85 8.28 -49.68
N ARG A 16 -3.73 9.41 -48.96
CA ARG A 16 -4.13 10.78 -49.41
C ARG A 16 -3.52 11.88 -48.51
N THR A 17 -2.48 12.52 -49.06
CA THR A 17 -2.17 13.96 -49.18
C THR A 17 -2.74 15.02 -48.21
N MET A 18 -1.78 15.76 -47.61
CA MET A 18 -1.57 17.22 -47.54
C MET A 18 -2.76 18.18 -47.35
N ASP A 19 -2.60 19.09 -46.37
CA ASP A 19 -2.71 20.52 -46.66
C ASP A 19 -1.72 21.36 -45.82
N CYS A 20 -1.32 22.49 -46.41
CA CYS A 20 -0.17 23.31 -46.07
C CYS A 20 -0.62 24.74 -45.68
N THR A 21 0.34 25.54 -45.18
CA THR A 21 0.38 27.01 -45.09
C THR A 21 -0.15 27.71 -43.81
N THR A 22 0.79 28.32 -43.08
CA THR A 22 0.95 29.79 -43.07
C THR A 22 2.38 30.15 -42.67
N CYS A 23 2.93 31.14 -43.35
CA CYS A 23 4.27 31.69 -43.22
C CYS A 23 4.09 33.20 -43.11
N GLU A 24 4.65 33.85 -42.09
CA GLU A 24 4.94 35.27 -42.15
C GLU A 24 6.31 35.59 -41.54
N THR A 25 7.10 36.29 -42.35
CA THR A 25 8.48 36.73 -42.17
C THR A 25 8.54 38.25 -42.08
N ARG A 26 9.41 38.81 -41.22
CA ARG A 26 10.18 40.07 -41.45
C ARG A 26 11.51 39.96 -40.67
N GLN A 27 12.69 39.80 -41.28
CA GLN A 27 13.54 40.77 -42.02
C GLN A 27 14.02 41.97 -41.16
N VAL A 28 15.28 42.45 -41.11
CA VAL A 28 16.52 42.32 -41.93
C VAL A 28 17.65 43.11 -41.22
N ARG A 29 18.93 42.67 -41.29
CA ARG A 29 20.08 43.52 -41.71
C ARG A 29 21.38 42.74 -41.96
N PHE A 30 22.11 43.24 -42.96
CA PHE A 30 23.19 42.67 -43.77
C PHE A 30 24.61 43.09 -43.35
N ALA A 31 25.62 42.26 -43.67
CA ALA A 31 26.89 42.61 -44.35
C ALA A 31 27.67 41.32 -44.75
N LEU A 32 27.67 40.86 -46.02
CA LEU A 32 28.74 40.99 -47.07
C LEU A 32 30.11 40.42 -46.63
N GLY A 33 30.68 39.29 -47.11
CA GLY A 33 31.00 38.73 -48.46
C GLY A 33 32.54 38.52 -48.57
N PRO A 34 33.17 37.69 -49.46
CA PRO A 34 32.65 36.92 -50.60
C PRO A 34 33.11 35.43 -50.72
N CYS A 35 32.45 34.73 -51.65
CA CYS A 35 32.66 33.36 -52.11
C CYS A 35 33.90 33.14 -53.01
N ARG A 36 34.46 31.92 -52.97
CA ARG A 36 34.84 31.15 -54.18
C ARG A 36 34.54 29.66 -53.98
N ALA A 37 33.93 29.06 -55.00
CA ALA A 37 33.35 27.73 -55.02
C ALA A 37 34.35 26.60 -55.30
N ARG A 38 34.11 25.40 -54.73
CA ARG A 38 34.20 24.11 -55.45
C ARG A 38 33.72 22.90 -54.62
N ARG A 39 32.72 22.21 -55.18
CA ARG A 39 32.58 20.74 -55.32
C ARG A 39 32.55 19.85 -54.05
N ILE A 40 31.33 19.45 -53.69
CA ILE A 40 30.83 18.15 -53.16
C ILE A 40 31.88 17.13 -52.70
N ARG A 41 31.88 16.79 -51.39
CA ARG A 41 31.92 15.42 -50.83
C ARG A 41 31.66 15.43 -49.31
N ARG A 42 30.85 14.47 -48.84
CA ARG A 42 30.58 14.14 -47.42
C ARG A 42 31.88 13.72 -46.71
N SER A 43 32.05 14.16 -45.47
CA SER A 43 33.11 13.73 -44.55
C SER A 43 32.50 12.89 -43.43
N ASP A 44 32.77 11.59 -43.46
CA ASP A 44 32.71 10.71 -42.30
C ASP A 44 34.06 10.74 -41.58
N THR A 45 33.95 10.73 -40.24
CA THR A 45 34.87 10.24 -39.21
C THR A 45 36.35 10.07 -39.56
N GLY A 46 37.17 10.89 -38.91
CA GLY A 46 38.59 10.63 -38.74
C GLY A 46 38.82 9.69 -37.55
N GLU A 47 39.61 8.65 -37.78
CA GLU A 47 40.76 8.36 -36.91
C GLU A 47 41.82 7.61 -37.73
N SER A 48 43.05 8.05 -37.51
CA SER A 48 44.21 7.92 -38.39
C SER A 48 44.92 6.58 -38.26
N ALA A 49 45.21 5.96 -39.40
CA ALA A 49 46.18 4.88 -39.54
C ALA A 49 47.62 5.35 -39.34
N ALA A 50 48.41 4.59 -38.57
CA ALA A 50 49.88 4.51 -38.62
C ALA A 50 50.32 3.15 -38.03
N PRO A 51 51.49 2.58 -38.40
CA PRO A 51 51.65 1.74 -39.59
C PRO A 51 51.94 0.26 -39.26
N ARG A 52 51.41 -0.63 -40.10
CA ARG A 52 51.77 -2.05 -40.19
C ARG A 52 53.17 -2.19 -40.85
N GLU A 53 54.25 -2.03 -40.08
CA GLU A 53 55.61 -2.41 -40.55
C GLU A 53 56.49 -3.08 -39.47
N SER A 54 55.94 -3.44 -38.31
CA SER A 54 56.73 -3.99 -37.18
C SER A 54 56.91 -5.53 -37.20
N SER A 55 55.92 -6.29 -37.69
CA SER A 55 55.92 -7.76 -37.50
C SER A 55 56.97 -8.52 -38.34
N MET A 56 57.40 -7.95 -39.48
CA MET A 56 58.39 -8.61 -40.34
C MET A 56 59.84 -8.42 -39.86
N ARG A 57 60.10 -7.38 -39.05
CA ARG A 57 61.43 -7.17 -38.43
C ARG A 57 61.62 -8.06 -37.20
N THR A 58 60.59 -8.27 -36.38
CA THR A 58 60.67 -9.18 -35.21
C THR A 58 60.92 -10.63 -35.64
N PHE A 59 60.30 -11.08 -36.74
CA PHE A 59 60.51 -12.41 -37.33
C PHE A 59 61.96 -12.62 -37.84
N LEU A 60 62.59 -11.60 -38.44
CA LEU A 60 63.99 -11.66 -38.88
C LEU A 60 65.01 -11.48 -37.74
N THR A 61 64.63 -10.83 -36.64
CA THR A 61 65.52 -10.61 -35.48
C THR A 61 65.62 -11.86 -34.58
N LEU A 62 64.54 -12.65 -34.48
CA LEU A 62 64.54 -13.95 -33.78
C LEU A 62 65.31 -15.05 -34.52
N LEU A 63 65.36 -15.00 -35.85
CA LEU A 63 66.23 -15.89 -36.64
C LEU A 63 67.73 -15.64 -36.38
N GLY A 64 68.09 -14.41 -35.98
CA GLY A 64 69.46 -14.02 -35.63
C GLY A 64 69.87 -14.36 -34.19
N LEU A 65 68.92 -14.40 -33.24
CA LEU A 65 69.19 -14.71 -31.82
C LEU A 65 69.42 -16.21 -31.56
N GLY A 66 68.85 -17.09 -32.39
CA GLY A 66 69.11 -18.54 -32.33
C GLY A 66 70.56 -18.95 -32.67
N ILE A 67 71.37 -18.06 -33.23
CA ILE A 67 72.78 -18.31 -33.57
C ILE A 67 73.72 -17.90 -32.42
N ALA A 68 73.25 -17.14 -31.42
CA ALA A 68 74.10 -16.60 -30.35
C ALA A 68 74.30 -17.53 -29.12
N PHE A 69 73.57 -18.64 -29.00
CA PHE A 69 73.70 -19.58 -27.86
C PHE A 69 74.66 -20.76 -28.09
N LEU A 70 75.37 -20.80 -29.22
CA LEU A 70 76.29 -21.90 -29.59
C LEU A 70 77.77 -21.66 -29.25
N GLY A 71 78.09 -20.62 -28.48
CA GLY A 71 79.45 -20.42 -27.97
C GLY A 71 79.50 -20.55 -26.47
N LEU A 72 80.07 -21.65 -25.95
CA LEU A 72 80.92 -21.74 -24.74
C LEU A 72 81.31 -23.21 -24.41
N THR A 73 82.53 -23.60 -24.84
CA THR A 73 83.54 -24.53 -24.22
C THR A 73 83.14 -26.01 -23.93
N SER A 74 83.98 -27.05 -24.01
CA SER A 74 85.43 -27.23 -24.21
C SER A 74 85.76 -28.70 -24.61
N SER A 75 86.95 -28.85 -25.18
CA SER A 75 87.70 -30.00 -25.73
C SER A 75 87.99 -31.24 -24.84
N ALA A 76 88.00 -32.43 -25.45
CA ALA A 76 88.98 -33.55 -25.32
C ALA A 76 88.40 -34.81 -25.99
N ALA A 77 89.08 -35.79 -26.59
CA ALA A 77 90.44 -36.05 -27.04
C ALA A 77 90.34 -37.18 -28.09
N ARG A 78 91.32 -37.29 -29.00
CA ARG A 78 91.44 -38.35 -30.02
C ARG A 78 91.95 -39.67 -29.42
N GLY A 79 91.54 -40.80 -30.01
CA GLY A 79 92.21 -42.12 -29.97
C GLY A 79 91.34 -43.14 -30.73
N GLN A 80 91.56 -43.42 -32.02
CA GLN A 80 92.50 -44.36 -32.66
C GLN A 80 92.14 -45.86 -32.51
N MET A 81 92.20 -46.56 -33.67
CA MET A 81 92.27 -48.03 -33.91
C MET A 81 90.91 -48.76 -33.98
N ALA A 82 90.45 -49.19 -35.17
CA ALA A 82 90.86 -50.36 -35.97
C ALA A 82 90.18 -51.67 -35.52
N GLY A 83 89.53 -52.37 -36.46
CA GLY A 83 89.14 -53.78 -36.31
C GLY A 83 87.77 -54.13 -36.85
N ASP A 84 87.69 -54.43 -38.15
CA ASP A 84 86.71 -55.38 -38.72
C ASP A 84 87.14 -56.81 -38.30
N PRO A 85 86.24 -57.80 -38.07
CA PRO A 85 85.69 -58.56 -39.21
C PRO A 85 84.26 -59.15 -39.04
N PHE A 86 83.53 -59.18 -40.16
CA PHE A 86 82.73 -60.27 -40.78
C PHE A 86 82.14 -61.47 -39.96
N GLN A 87 80.84 -61.75 -40.19
CA GLN A 87 80.13 -63.03 -40.48
C GLN A 87 78.66 -62.92 -39.99
N GLY A 88 77.55 -63.34 -40.62
CA GLY A 88 77.19 -64.11 -41.82
C GLY A 88 75.79 -64.75 -41.58
N TYR A 89 74.95 -64.86 -42.63
CA TYR A 89 73.69 -65.65 -42.75
C TYR A 89 72.41 -65.14 -42.02
N ALA A 90 71.16 -65.25 -42.51
CA ALA A 90 70.55 -65.81 -43.72
C ALA A 90 69.15 -65.18 -43.97
N GLN A 91 68.60 -65.47 -45.16
CA GLN A 91 67.42 -64.92 -45.83
C GLN A 91 66.03 -65.23 -45.22
N GLY A 92 65.05 -64.39 -45.56
CA GLY A 92 63.61 -64.71 -45.61
C GLY A 92 62.79 -63.50 -46.08
N GLY A 93 62.28 -63.52 -47.32
CA GLY A 93 61.90 -62.32 -48.08
C GLY A 93 60.43 -61.87 -48.11
N GLN A 94 60.30 -60.58 -48.44
CA GLN A 94 59.28 -59.86 -49.24
C GLN A 94 57.90 -59.54 -48.61
N PRO A 95 57.24 -58.40 -48.95
CA PRO A 95 57.43 -57.58 -50.16
C PRO A 95 57.91 -56.13 -49.95
N GLN A 96 58.71 -55.68 -50.91
CA GLN A 96 59.07 -54.28 -51.13
C GLN A 96 57.84 -53.40 -51.38
N ALA A 97 57.68 -52.36 -50.55
CA ALA A 97 56.89 -51.18 -50.90
C ALA A 97 57.83 -50.07 -51.41
N MET A 98 57.43 -49.47 -52.52
CA MET A 98 58.16 -48.54 -53.35
C MET A 98 58.79 -47.37 -52.58
N SER A 99 60.11 -47.23 -52.70
CA SER A 99 60.88 -46.04 -52.33
C SER A 99 61.00 -45.12 -53.55
N ALA A 100 60.28 -44.00 -53.55
CA ALA A 100 60.62 -42.84 -54.38
C ALA A 100 60.40 -41.57 -53.55
N PHE A 101 61.41 -40.68 -53.57
CA PHE A 101 61.52 -39.38 -52.87
C PHE A 101 61.84 -39.40 -51.36
N GLN A 102 63.08 -39.77 -51.02
CA GLN A 102 63.74 -39.31 -49.78
C GLN A 102 64.83 -38.29 -50.13
N THR A 103 64.50 -37.01 -50.15
CA THR A 103 65.52 -35.94 -50.02
C THR A 103 65.75 -35.71 -48.53
N ARG A 104 66.78 -36.34 -47.96
CA ARG A 104 67.26 -36.00 -46.60
C ARG A 104 67.95 -34.64 -46.66
N LEU A 105 67.39 -33.65 -45.98
CA LEU A 105 68.14 -32.45 -45.58
C LEU A 105 69.03 -32.84 -44.39
N PRO A 106 70.36 -32.65 -44.43
CA PRO A 106 71.22 -32.98 -43.29
C PRO A 106 70.93 -32.03 -42.12
N SER A 107 70.47 -32.53 -40.98
CA SER A 107 70.38 -31.75 -39.76
C SER A 107 71.67 -31.84 -38.97
N ILE A 108 72.25 -30.68 -38.62
CA ILE A 108 73.41 -30.51 -37.72
C ILE A 108 73.04 -30.72 -36.24
N TRP A 109 71.78 -31.06 -35.95
CA TRP A 109 71.22 -31.26 -34.62
C TRP A 109 71.09 -32.76 -34.29
N PRO A 110 71.53 -33.24 -33.11
CA PRO A 110 71.48 -34.66 -32.71
C PRO A 110 70.06 -35.18 -32.36
N GLY A 111 69.01 -34.39 -32.60
CA GLY A 111 67.62 -34.70 -32.27
C GLY A 111 66.63 -34.34 -33.38
N ASN A 112 65.35 -34.20 -33.01
CA ASN A 112 64.27 -33.73 -33.87
C ASN A 112 63.98 -32.24 -33.59
N LEU A 113 63.66 -31.51 -34.65
CA LEU A 113 63.16 -30.13 -34.65
C LEU A 113 61.87 -30.13 -35.47
N TRP A 114 60.81 -29.45 -35.02
CA TRP A 114 59.59 -29.33 -35.79
C TRP A 114 59.00 -27.94 -35.72
N PHE A 115 58.27 -27.60 -36.77
CA PHE A 115 57.38 -26.45 -36.80
C PHE A 115 55.97 -26.93 -37.09
N GLU A 116 54.99 -26.42 -36.36
CA GLU A 116 53.60 -26.79 -36.55
C GLU A 116 52.67 -25.63 -36.32
N THR A 117 51.46 -25.75 -36.86
CA THR A 117 50.37 -24.80 -36.67
C THR A 117 49.13 -25.58 -36.27
N ASN A 118 48.53 -25.17 -35.16
CA ASN A 118 47.29 -25.70 -34.63
C ASN A 118 46.20 -24.68 -34.92
N LEU A 119 45.28 -25.02 -35.84
CA LEU A 119 44.17 -24.19 -36.27
C LEU A 119 42.92 -24.59 -35.50
N ALA A 120 42.42 -23.68 -34.66
CA ALA A 120 41.23 -23.88 -33.86
C ALA A 120 40.47 -22.56 -33.67
N ASP A 121 39.15 -22.65 -33.54
CA ASP A 121 38.35 -21.56 -32.96
C ASP A 121 38.44 -21.64 -31.43
N ASN A 122 38.17 -22.83 -30.88
CA ASN A 122 38.42 -23.18 -29.48
C ASN A 122 39.04 -24.58 -29.41
N GLY A 123 40.07 -24.74 -28.58
CA GLY A 123 40.64 -26.02 -28.20
C GLY A 123 40.38 -26.33 -26.72
N LEU A 124 40.94 -27.43 -26.22
CA LEU A 124 40.72 -27.85 -24.83
C LEU A 124 41.42 -26.88 -23.86
N GLY A 125 40.64 -25.95 -23.32
CA GLY A 125 41.11 -24.93 -22.37
C GLY A 125 41.90 -23.78 -22.99
N TYR A 126 41.69 -23.46 -24.27
CA TYR A 126 42.25 -22.27 -24.93
C TYR A 126 41.38 -21.83 -26.12
N SER A 127 41.57 -20.59 -26.59
CA SER A 127 40.84 -20.02 -27.73
C SER A 127 41.81 -19.51 -28.79
N GLY A 128 41.49 -19.75 -30.06
CA GLY A 128 42.31 -19.35 -31.21
C GLY A 128 43.34 -20.40 -31.64
N SER A 129 44.15 -20.02 -32.61
CA SER A 129 45.16 -20.82 -33.28
C SER A 129 46.56 -20.41 -32.83
N TYR A 130 47.50 -21.35 -32.81
CA TYR A 130 48.90 -21.04 -32.46
C TYR A 130 49.88 -21.77 -33.38
N ALA A 131 51.09 -21.22 -33.45
CA ALA A 131 52.22 -21.85 -34.11
C ALA A 131 53.26 -22.27 -33.07
N THR A 132 53.83 -23.46 -33.25
CA THR A 132 54.85 -24.04 -32.36
C THR A 132 56.16 -24.21 -33.10
N LEU A 133 57.26 -23.91 -32.43
CA LEU A 133 58.60 -24.37 -32.77
C LEU A 133 59.09 -25.26 -31.63
N GLY A 134 59.27 -26.55 -31.91
CA GLY A 134 59.65 -27.54 -30.92
C GLY A 134 60.95 -28.26 -31.27
N SER A 135 61.68 -28.71 -30.23
CA SER A 135 62.86 -29.55 -30.39
C SER A 135 62.95 -30.62 -29.30
N LYS A 136 63.43 -31.81 -29.67
CA LYS A 136 63.68 -32.92 -28.74
C LYS A 136 65.02 -33.57 -29.05
N ALA A 137 65.89 -33.71 -28.05
CA ALA A 137 67.22 -34.28 -28.23
C ALA A 137 67.61 -35.20 -27.07
N ARG A 138 68.38 -36.25 -27.37
CA ARG A 138 69.01 -37.11 -26.35
C ARG A 138 70.14 -36.35 -25.67
N LEU A 139 70.13 -36.35 -24.34
CA LEU A 139 71.18 -35.75 -23.52
C LEU A 139 72.29 -36.78 -23.25
N PHE A 140 71.91 -37.92 -22.67
CA PHE A 140 72.81 -39.02 -22.31
C PHE A 140 72.01 -40.29 -22.04
N GLU A 141 72.71 -41.41 -21.92
CA GLU A 141 72.17 -42.71 -21.50
C GLU A 141 72.75 -43.06 -20.13
N ASP A 142 71.94 -43.61 -19.23
CA ASP A 142 72.35 -44.01 -17.88
C ASP A 142 72.73 -45.49 -17.80
N PHE A 143 73.31 -45.89 -16.66
CA PHE A 143 73.82 -47.25 -16.43
C PHE A 143 72.72 -48.32 -16.33
N LEU A 144 71.45 -47.92 -16.33
CA LEU A 144 70.27 -48.80 -16.31
C LEU A 144 69.54 -48.81 -17.67
N ASP A 145 70.23 -48.47 -18.76
CA ASP A 145 69.68 -48.38 -20.12
C ASP A 145 68.55 -47.32 -20.25
N GLY A 146 68.55 -46.33 -19.36
CA GLY A 146 67.66 -45.18 -19.42
C GLY A 146 68.22 -44.09 -20.31
N ARG A 147 67.51 -43.77 -21.38
CA ARG A 147 67.81 -42.65 -22.28
C ARG A 147 67.16 -41.38 -21.73
N TRP A 148 67.95 -40.34 -21.52
CA TRP A 148 67.48 -39.04 -21.07
C TRP A 148 67.34 -38.08 -22.25
N MET A 149 66.20 -37.40 -22.35
CA MET A 149 65.90 -36.46 -23.43
C MET A 149 65.41 -35.13 -22.86
N LEU A 150 65.86 -34.04 -23.48
CA LEU A 150 65.31 -32.71 -23.27
C LEU A 150 64.37 -32.38 -24.42
N GLU A 151 63.17 -31.95 -24.08
CA GLU A 151 62.17 -31.43 -25.02
C GLU A 151 61.87 -29.98 -24.67
N THR A 152 61.84 -29.11 -25.68
CA THR A 152 61.53 -27.69 -25.52
C THR A 152 60.58 -27.27 -26.62
N GLN A 153 59.48 -26.63 -26.26
CA GLN A 153 58.49 -26.13 -27.20
C GLN A 153 58.20 -24.67 -26.90
N GLY A 154 58.26 -23.83 -27.93
CA GLY A 154 57.88 -22.42 -27.86
C GLY A 154 56.74 -22.14 -28.82
N HIS A 155 55.73 -21.44 -28.33
CA HIS A 155 54.47 -21.24 -29.03
C HIS A 155 54.12 -19.76 -29.11
N VAL A 156 53.44 -19.38 -30.19
CA VAL A 156 52.91 -18.03 -30.37
C VAL A 156 51.46 -18.12 -30.83
N SER A 157 50.56 -17.51 -30.06
CA SER A 157 49.16 -17.29 -30.46
C SER A 157 49.10 -16.44 -31.72
N LEU A 158 48.39 -16.90 -32.75
CA LEU A 158 48.31 -16.23 -34.04
C LEU A 158 47.34 -15.06 -34.03
N GLU A 159 46.32 -15.09 -33.18
CA GLU A 159 45.35 -14.01 -33.01
C GLU A 159 45.85 -12.95 -32.03
N ARG A 160 46.49 -13.37 -30.92
CA ARG A 160 46.86 -12.47 -29.81
C ARG A 160 48.34 -12.07 -29.82
N GLY A 161 49.20 -12.81 -30.54
CA GLY A 161 50.65 -12.55 -30.58
C GLY A 161 51.38 -12.82 -29.27
N LYS A 162 50.76 -13.60 -28.37
CA LYS A 162 51.27 -13.94 -27.04
C LYS A 162 52.08 -15.23 -27.04
N PHE A 163 53.03 -15.33 -26.12
CA PHE A 163 53.98 -16.44 -26.04
C PHE A 163 53.59 -17.42 -24.93
N PHE A 164 53.78 -18.71 -25.19
CA PHE A 164 53.76 -19.74 -24.16
C PHE A 164 54.81 -20.80 -24.49
N SER A 165 55.21 -21.62 -23.51
CA SER A 165 56.28 -22.58 -23.67
C SER A 165 56.17 -23.77 -22.75
N ASN A 166 56.66 -24.92 -23.21
CA ASN A 166 56.77 -26.14 -22.43
C ASN A 166 58.23 -26.62 -22.46
N ILE A 167 58.80 -26.93 -21.30
CA ILE A 167 60.16 -27.48 -21.17
C ILE A 167 60.07 -28.78 -20.38
N GLY A 168 60.47 -29.89 -21.01
CA GLY A 168 60.33 -31.24 -20.47
C GLY A 168 61.63 -32.01 -20.41
N LEU A 169 61.82 -32.78 -19.33
CA LEU A 169 62.87 -33.77 -19.20
C LEU A 169 62.23 -35.16 -19.18
N GLU A 170 62.57 -36.00 -20.15
CA GLU A 170 62.05 -37.35 -20.32
C GLU A 170 63.14 -38.40 -20.06
N ARG A 171 62.78 -39.48 -19.38
CA ARG A 171 63.57 -40.71 -19.29
C ARG A 171 62.78 -41.85 -19.92
N ALA A 172 63.36 -42.51 -20.93
CA ALA A 172 62.77 -43.67 -21.59
C ALA A 172 63.71 -44.89 -21.54
N PHE A 173 63.16 -46.09 -21.43
CA PHE A 173 63.91 -47.35 -21.51
C PHE A 173 63.11 -48.39 -22.31
N THR A 174 63.84 -49.32 -22.93
CA THR A 174 63.23 -50.34 -23.80
C THR A 174 62.92 -51.59 -23.00
N LEU A 175 61.69 -52.09 -23.13
CA LEU A 175 61.23 -53.36 -22.57
C LEU A 175 61.26 -54.41 -23.67
N ASP A 176 62.41 -55.07 -23.84
CA ASP A 176 62.65 -56.04 -24.93
C ASP A 176 61.61 -57.17 -24.95
N ALA A 177 61.19 -57.67 -23.78
CA ALA A 177 60.19 -58.74 -23.65
C ALA A 177 58.80 -58.34 -24.18
N ALA A 178 58.49 -57.04 -24.23
CA ALA A 178 57.22 -56.49 -24.69
C ALA A 178 57.35 -55.73 -26.03
N GLY A 179 58.55 -55.62 -26.60
CA GLY A 179 58.81 -54.85 -27.82
C GLY A 179 58.27 -53.42 -27.74
N SER A 180 58.46 -52.76 -26.60
CA SER A 180 57.87 -51.47 -26.28
C SER A 180 58.85 -50.57 -25.53
N ASP A 181 58.72 -49.25 -25.68
CA ASP A 181 59.45 -48.25 -24.90
C ASP A 181 58.56 -47.73 -23.76
N LEU A 182 59.04 -47.75 -22.52
CA LEU A 182 58.37 -47.13 -21.36
C LEU A 182 59.08 -45.80 -21.06
N TYR A 183 58.32 -44.72 -20.91
CA TYR A 183 58.85 -43.40 -20.60
C TYR A 183 58.11 -42.73 -19.44
N PHE A 184 58.84 -41.85 -18.76
CA PHE A 184 58.34 -40.92 -17.76
C PHE A 184 58.98 -39.56 -18.00
N SER A 185 58.21 -38.47 -17.92
CA SER A 185 58.72 -37.12 -18.06
C SER A 185 58.09 -36.14 -17.09
N ALA A 186 58.85 -35.10 -16.78
CA ALA A 186 58.41 -33.95 -15.99
C ALA A 186 58.54 -32.68 -16.83
N TRP A 187 57.56 -31.79 -16.69
CA TRP A 187 57.37 -30.62 -17.53
C TRP A 187 57.18 -29.37 -16.70
N TYR A 188 57.77 -28.27 -17.17
CA TYR A 188 57.41 -26.94 -16.73
C TYR A 188 56.75 -26.21 -17.88
N ASP A 189 55.52 -25.77 -17.64
CA ASP A 189 54.69 -25.05 -18.59
C ASP A 189 54.52 -23.60 -18.14
N TYR A 190 54.68 -22.68 -19.08
CA TYR A 190 54.48 -21.25 -18.90
C TYR A 190 53.50 -20.76 -19.96
N ASP A 191 52.42 -20.11 -19.54
CA ASP A 191 51.39 -19.62 -20.43
C ASP A 191 51.11 -18.12 -20.19
N ASP A 192 51.54 -17.28 -21.14
CA ASP A 192 51.25 -15.84 -21.21
C ASP A 192 50.24 -15.52 -22.31
N ASP A 193 49.46 -16.51 -22.78
CA ASP A 193 48.33 -16.25 -23.66
C ASP A 193 47.14 -15.65 -22.89
N GLN A 194 47.35 -14.46 -22.31
CA GLN A 194 46.45 -13.80 -21.36
C GLN A 194 45.05 -13.59 -21.94
N VAL A 195 44.04 -13.72 -21.09
CA VAL A 195 42.65 -13.39 -21.41
C VAL A 195 42.38 -11.97 -20.93
N GLY A 196 41.80 -11.17 -21.83
CA GLY A 196 41.73 -9.70 -21.77
C GLY A 196 41.66 -9.08 -20.36
N PRO A 197 40.54 -9.22 -19.63
CA PRO A 197 40.30 -8.44 -18.41
C PRO A 197 41.11 -8.88 -17.18
N PHE A 198 41.77 -10.05 -17.22
CA PHE A 198 42.52 -10.57 -16.07
C PHE A 198 44.03 -10.37 -16.17
N GLY A 199 44.60 -10.35 -17.39
CA GLY A 199 45.97 -9.89 -17.65
C GLY A 199 47.09 -10.62 -16.88
N HIS A 200 46.92 -11.90 -16.56
CA HIS A 200 47.88 -12.71 -15.80
C HIS A 200 48.44 -13.88 -16.61
N THR A 201 49.49 -14.49 -16.06
CA THR A 201 50.18 -15.66 -16.60
C THR A 201 49.96 -16.88 -15.72
N PHE A 202 49.89 -18.05 -16.31
CA PHE A 202 49.82 -19.31 -15.58
C PHE A 202 51.11 -20.11 -15.67
N HIS A 203 51.36 -20.89 -14.63
CA HIS A 203 52.48 -21.81 -14.52
C HIS A 203 51.96 -23.19 -14.14
N GLN A 204 52.50 -24.26 -14.73
CA GLN A 204 52.06 -25.62 -14.44
C GLN A 204 53.23 -26.59 -14.43
N LEU A 205 53.18 -27.54 -13.49
CA LEU A 205 54.04 -28.73 -13.50
C LEU A 205 53.26 -29.86 -14.19
N GLY A 206 53.81 -30.37 -15.28
CA GLY A 206 53.27 -31.55 -15.95
C GLY A 206 54.05 -32.80 -15.58
N LEU A 207 53.35 -33.93 -15.44
CA LEU A 207 53.95 -35.26 -15.35
C LEU A 207 53.36 -36.13 -16.44
N SER A 208 54.19 -36.77 -17.24
CA SER A 208 53.72 -37.65 -18.31
C SER A 208 54.35 -39.02 -18.17
N GLY A 209 53.62 -40.06 -18.56
CA GLY A 209 54.16 -41.40 -18.64
C GLY A 209 53.40 -42.25 -19.63
N GLY A 210 54.07 -43.21 -20.24
CA GLY A 210 53.42 -44.07 -21.21
C GLY A 210 54.27 -45.21 -21.72
N VAL A 211 53.59 -46.14 -22.39
CA VAL A 211 54.18 -47.26 -23.09
C VAL A 211 53.94 -47.06 -24.58
N ARG A 212 55.02 -47.04 -25.35
CA ARG A 212 55.00 -46.92 -26.81
C ARG A 212 55.29 -48.30 -27.41
N SER A 213 54.33 -48.90 -28.12
CA SER A 213 54.54 -50.16 -28.86
C SER A 213 54.21 -50.04 -30.35
N ARG A 214 54.59 -51.04 -31.13
CA ARG A 214 54.32 -51.09 -32.58
C ARG A 214 52.84 -50.88 -32.96
N LYS A 215 51.89 -51.43 -32.19
CA LYS A 215 50.45 -51.41 -32.53
C LYS A 215 49.63 -50.47 -31.66
N TYR A 216 50.01 -50.32 -30.40
CA TYR A 216 49.30 -49.52 -29.41
C TYR A 216 50.25 -48.66 -28.60
N ASP A 217 49.91 -47.39 -28.40
CA ASP A 217 50.50 -46.61 -27.33
C ASP A 217 49.45 -46.36 -26.25
N LEU A 218 49.89 -46.39 -25.01
CA LEU A 218 49.11 -45.93 -23.87
C LEU A 218 49.91 -44.84 -23.19
N TYR A 219 49.30 -43.69 -22.98
CA TYR A 219 49.94 -42.60 -22.26
C TYR A 219 48.93 -41.88 -21.39
N GLY A 220 49.44 -41.21 -20.36
CA GLY A 220 48.66 -40.29 -19.56
C GLY A 220 49.52 -39.14 -19.08
N ASN A 221 48.86 -37.99 -18.92
CA ASN A 221 49.46 -36.76 -18.46
C ASN A 221 48.71 -36.27 -17.23
N ALA A 222 49.43 -35.80 -16.21
CA ALA A 222 48.88 -35.08 -15.08
C ALA A 222 49.35 -33.63 -15.15
N TYR A 223 48.43 -32.71 -14.93
CA TYR A 223 48.60 -31.27 -15.08
C TYR A 223 48.35 -30.61 -13.73
N LEU A 224 49.39 -30.02 -13.15
CA LEU A 224 49.37 -29.44 -11.81
C LEU A 224 49.73 -27.95 -11.87
N PRO A 225 48.76 -27.05 -12.11
CA PRO A 225 48.96 -25.61 -11.99
C PRO A 225 49.61 -25.23 -10.66
N SER A 226 50.45 -24.20 -10.67
CA SER A 226 51.19 -23.74 -9.50
C SER A 226 51.16 -22.21 -9.38
N GLY A 227 51.32 -21.71 -8.16
CA GLY A 227 51.17 -20.28 -7.87
C GLY A 227 49.69 -19.90 -7.76
N THR A 228 49.33 -18.71 -8.25
CA THR A 228 47.93 -18.28 -8.33
C THR A 228 47.27 -18.92 -9.54
N THR A 229 46.35 -19.84 -9.29
CA THR A 229 45.70 -20.65 -10.33
C THR A 229 44.32 -20.15 -10.70
N GLU A 230 43.80 -19.13 -10.00
CA GLU A 230 42.45 -18.62 -10.18
C GLU A 230 42.41 -17.10 -9.99
N TYR A 231 41.68 -16.43 -10.87
CA TYR A 231 41.44 -15.00 -10.82
C TYR A 231 39.94 -14.74 -11.01
N THR A 232 39.38 -13.90 -10.15
CA THR A 232 37.96 -13.57 -10.18
C THR A 232 37.73 -12.07 -10.27
N GLN A 233 36.64 -11.71 -10.93
CA GLN A 233 36.06 -10.37 -10.91
C GLN A 233 34.65 -10.48 -10.33
N GLY A 234 34.45 -9.89 -9.16
CA GLY A 234 33.26 -10.12 -8.35
C GLY A 234 33.35 -11.40 -7.51
N ASP A 235 32.28 -11.66 -6.78
CA ASP A 235 32.19 -12.80 -5.87
C ASP A 235 31.49 -13.99 -6.55
N PRO A 236 32.21 -15.07 -6.88
CA PRO A 236 31.62 -16.26 -7.52
C PRO A 236 30.72 -17.06 -6.56
N THR A 237 30.80 -16.84 -5.25
CA THR A 237 29.98 -17.53 -4.26
C THR A 237 28.58 -16.95 -4.10
N GLY A 238 28.36 -15.74 -4.64
CA GLY A 238 27.09 -15.01 -4.54
C GLY A 238 26.76 -14.48 -3.14
N GLN A 239 27.75 -14.37 -2.24
CA GLN A 239 27.57 -13.77 -0.91
C GLN A 239 27.45 -12.24 -1.00
N THR A 240 28.11 -11.63 -1.98
CA THR A 240 27.91 -10.23 -2.38
C THR A 240 27.68 -10.12 -3.88
N VAL A 241 26.93 -9.11 -4.28
CA VAL A 241 26.70 -8.76 -5.68
C VAL A 241 27.51 -7.54 -6.12
N PHE A 242 28.37 -7.01 -5.26
CA PHE A 242 29.12 -5.79 -5.54
C PHE A 242 30.56 -6.08 -5.97
N PHE A 243 31.01 -5.37 -7.00
CA PHE A 243 32.41 -5.37 -7.42
C PHE A 243 32.79 -4.00 -7.99
N ASN A 244 33.87 -3.41 -7.44
CA ASN A 244 34.24 -2.03 -7.74
C ASN A 244 33.06 -1.09 -7.46
N ARG A 245 32.56 -0.38 -8.48
CA ARG A 245 31.38 0.48 -8.39
C ARG A 245 30.17 -0.10 -9.14
N ASN A 246 30.13 -1.40 -9.40
CA ASN A 246 29.08 -2.02 -10.19
C ASN A 246 28.37 -3.12 -9.41
N ILE A 247 27.17 -3.45 -9.89
CA ILE A 247 26.42 -4.63 -9.46
C ILE A 247 26.69 -5.75 -10.46
N VAL A 248 27.11 -6.89 -9.95
CA VAL A 248 27.49 -8.08 -10.69
C VAL A 248 26.33 -9.07 -10.65
N THR A 249 25.84 -9.42 -11.84
CA THR A 249 24.83 -10.47 -12.04
C THR A 249 25.46 -11.83 -12.33
N GLN A 250 26.71 -11.83 -12.82
CA GLN A 250 27.53 -13.02 -13.04
C GLN A 250 29.00 -12.63 -12.85
N ALA A 251 29.71 -13.32 -11.95
CA ALA A 251 31.13 -13.07 -11.70
C ALA A 251 32.00 -13.48 -12.90
N GLY A 252 33.08 -12.74 -13.15
CA GLY A 252 34.09 -13.14 -14.10
C GLY A 252 35.06 -14.14 -13.45
N ILE A 253 35.44 -15.21 -14.16
CA ILE A 253 36.36 -16.24 -13.68
C ILE A 253 37.39 -16.55 -14.78
N ASP A 254 38.67 -16.63 -14.42
CA ASP A 254 39.73 -17.22 -15.23
C ASP A 254 40.56 -18.14 -14.35
N ALA A 255 40.50 -19.44 -14.60
CA ALA A 255 41.04 -20.47 -13.73
C ALA A 255 41.85 -21.50 -14.51
N ALA A 256 43.12 -21.66 -14.16
CA ALA A 256 43.96 -22.77 -14.61
C ALA A 256 43.53 -24.06 -13.91
N LEU A 257 43.19 -25.07 -14.69
CA LEU A 257 42.60 -26.29 -14.20
C LEU A 257 43.69 -27.33 -13.91
N GLN A 258 43.60 -27.94 -12.73
CA GLN A 258 44.35 -29.15 -12.43
C GLN A 258 43.60 -30.36 -12.97
N GLY A 259 44.33 -31.36 -13.45
CA GLY A 259 43.66 -32.51 -14.03
C GLY A 259 44.60 -33.54 -14.61
N PHE A 260 44.03 -34.44 -15.39
CA PHE A 260 44.78 -35.43 -16.13
C PHE A 260 44.09 -35.79 -17.44
N ASP A 261 44.87 -36.34 -18.37
CA ASP A 261 44.36 -37.06 -19.53
C ASP A 261 44.97 -38.47 -19.59
N ALA A 262 44.25 -39.36 -20.25
CA ALA A 262 44.69 -40.73 -20.52
C ALA A 262 44.19 -41.15 -21.89
N HIS A 263 45.09 -41.73 -22.68
CA HIS A 263 44.89 -41.94 -24.11
C HIS A 263 45.40 -43.31 -24.56
N ILE A 264 44.69 -43.89 -25.53
CA ILE A 264 45.12 -45.06 -26.29
C ILE A 264 45.24 -44.71 -27.76
N VAL A 265 46.44 -44.88 -28.32
CA VAL A 265 46.71 -44.69 -29.74
C VAL A 265 46.75 -46.05 -30.41
N ALA A 266 45.83 -46.31 -31.33
CA ALA A 266 45.81 -47.49 -32.17
C ALA A 266 46.36 -47.17 -33.57
N ARG A 267 47.08 -48.14 -34.14
CA ARG A 267 47.64 -48.06 -35.50
C ARG A 267 47.11 -49.19 -36.38
N PRO A 268 45.88 -49.07 -36.88
CA PRO A 268 45.27 -50.10 -37.71
C PRO A 268 46.06 -50.29 -39.00
N GLU A 269 46.31 -51.54 -39.39
CA GLU A 269 47.04 -51.86 -40.63
C GLU A 269 46.37 -51.23 -41.87
N ALA A 270 45.04 -51.05 -41.84
CA ALA A 270 44.26 -50.36 -42.87
C ALA A 270 44.67 -48.89 -43.11
N LEU A 271 45.30 -48.23 -42.12
CA LEU A 271 45.78 -46.85 -42.21
C LEU A 271 47.30 -46.77 -42.47
N GLY A 272 47.99 -47.90 -42.61
CA GLY A 272 49.44 -47.94 -42.81
C GLY A 272 49.92 -47.25 -44.10
N PHE A 273 49.05 -47.16 -45.13
CA PHE A 273 49.38 -46.51 -46.41
C PHE A 273 49.67 -45.00 -46.27
N VAL A 274 49.03 -44.33 -45.31
CA VAL A 274 49.24 -42.91 -44.94
C VAL A 274 49.97 -42.75 -43.61
N ASN A 275 50.54 -43.84 -43.08
CA ASN A 275 51.17 -43.86 -41.76
C ASN A 275 50.25 -43.26 -40.68
N GLY A 276 48.97 -43.63 -40.71
CA GLY A 276 47.92 -43.04 -39.89
C GLY A 276 47.70 -43.76 -38.55
N TYR A 277 47.13 -43.02 -37.61
CA TYR A 277 46.76 -43.48 -36.27
C TYR A 277 45.38 -42.92 -35.85
N VAL A 278 44.74 -43.63 -34.93
CA VAL A 278 43.54 -43.19 -34.22
C VAL A 278 43.87 -43.15 -32.74
N ASP A 279 43.66 -42.02 -32.11
CA ASP A 279 43.87 -41.78 -30.69
C ASP A 279 42.52 -41.48 -30.04
N ILE A 280 42.20 -42.22 -28.99
CA ILE A 280 40.99 -42.03 -28.19
C ILE A 280 41.44 -41.85 -26.75
N GLY A 281 40.98 -40.78 -26.11
CA GLY A 281 41.30 -40.50 -24.73
C GLY A 281 40.14 -39.95 -23.92
N THR A 282 40.40 -39.87 -22.63
CA THR A 282 39.53 -39.25 -21.63
C THR A 282 40.35 -38.27 -20.83
N TYR A 283 39.72 -37.20 -20.36
CA TYR A 283 40.35 -36.24 -19.46
C TYR A 283 39.39 -35.86 -18.34
N ALA A 284 39.94 -35.39 -17.23
CA ALA A 284 39.19 -34.79 -16.14
C ALA A 284 39.95 -33.60 -15.58
N TYR A 285 39.23 -32.50 -15.35
CA TYR A 285 39.78 -31.23 -14.87
C TYR A 285 38.92 -30.65 -13.75
N GLN A 286 39.55 -29.89 -12.86
CA GLN A 286 38.89 -29.18 -11.75
C GLN A 286 39.72 -27.97 -11.31
N SER A 287 39.11 -27.10 -10.52
CA SER A 287 39.80 -26.09 -9.71
C SER A 287 39.03 -25.89 -8.39
N ASP A 288 39.42 -24.93 -7.54
CA ASP A 288 38.69 -24.64 -6.30
C ASP A 288 37.36 -23.92 -6.60
N LEU A 289 37.29 -23.16 -7.70
CA LEU A 289 36.07 -22.48 -8.18
C LEU A 289 35.24 -23.29 -9.17
N ILE A 290 35.85 -24.25 -9.87
CA ILE A 290 35.22 -25.01 -10.95
C ILE A 290 35.10 -26.48 -10.55
N ASP A 291 33.86 -26.95 -10.41
CA ASP A 291 33.58 -28.36 -10.12
C ASP A 291 34.23 -29.29 -11.15
N THR A 292 34.65 -30.46 -10.67
CA THR A 292 35.25 -31.50 -11.51
C THR A 292 34.34 -31.87 -12.68
N PHE A 293 34.89 -31.82 -13.89
CA PHE A 293 34.23 -32.31 -15.09
C PHE A 293 35.16 -33.27 -15.84
N ALA A 294 34.55 -34.15 -16.63
CA ALA A 294 35.27 -35.11 -17.46
C ALA A 294 34.77 -35.05 -18.90
N GLY A 295 35.67 -35.39 -19.82
CA GLY A 295 35.37 -35.39 -21.24
C GLY A 295 36.10 -36.46 -22.02
N ILE A 296 35.72 -36.56 -23.29
CA ILE A 296 36.32 -37.49 -24.24
C ILE A 296 37.06 -36.72 -25.33
N SER A 297 38.14 -37.32 -25.81
CA SER A 297 38.95 -36.82 -26.92
C SER A 297 39.10 -37.89 -27.99
N ALA A 298 38.97 -37.50 -29.25
CA ALA A 298 39.25 -38.35 -30.40
C ALA A 298 40.15 -37.59 -31.37
N LYS A 299 41.31 -38.16 -31.68
CA LYS A 299 42.31 -37.59 -32.59
C LYS A 299 42.60 -38.57 -33.72
N PHE A 300 42.60 -38.06 -34.94
CA PHE A 300 42.98 -38.79 -36.13
C PHE A 300 44.20 -38.12 -36.74
N GLY A 301 45.31 -38.86 -36.89
CA GLY A 301 46.54 -38.32 -37.44
C GLY A 301 47.07 -39.14 -38.59
N MET A 302 47.79 -38.48 -39.50
CA MET A 302 48.47 -39.13 -40.62
C MET A 302 49.79 -38.43 -40.94
N GLN A 303 50.72 -39.19 -41.52
CA GLN A 303 51.99 -38.67 -42.02
C GLN A 303 52.13 -39.03 -43.50
N THR A 304 51.69 -38.13 -44.38
CA THR A 304 51.55 -38.38 -45.82
C THR A 304 52.87 -38.22 -46.59
N LEU A 305 53.74 -37.31 -46.16
CA LEU A 305 55.06 -37.04 -46.72
C LEU A 305 56.14 -37.12 -45.64
N GLY A 306 57.39 -37.29 -46.04
CA GLY A 306 58.50 -37.35 -45.09
C GLY A 306 58.62 -36.04 -44.30
N GLY A 307 58.23 -36.09 -43.03
CA GLY A 307 58.21 -34.94 -42.12
C GLY A 307 56.85 -34.26 -41.96
N LEU A 308 55.94 -34.34 -42.94
CA LEU A 308 54.61 -33.70 -42.86
C LEU A 308 53.63 -34.54 -42.02
N VAL A 309 53.17 -33.98 -40.92
CA VAL A 309 52.14 -34.53 -40.04
C VAL A 309 50.87 -33.69 -40.16
N THR A 310 49.73 -34.35 -40.28
CA THR A 310 48.42 -33.69 -40.24
C THR A 310 47.52 -34.44 -39.28
N SER A 311 46.86 -33.74 -38.37
CA SER A 311 45.92 -34.36 -37.44
C SER A 311 44.69 -33.50 -37.19
N ILE A 312 43.58 -34.15 -36.86
CA ILE A 312 42.35 -33.50 -36.41
C ILE A 312 42.02 -34.08 -35.05
N GLN A 313 41.80 -33.21 -34.06
CA GLN A 313 41.36 -33.59 -32.72
C GLN A 313 40.00 -32.97 -32.43
N LEU A 314 39.11 -33.76 -31.85
CA LEU A 314 37.82 -33.34 -31.35
C LEU A 314 37.73 -33.68 -29.86
N ASN A 315 37.26 -32.74 -29.06
CA ASN A 315 37.00 -32.98 -27.64
C ASN A 315 35.56 -32.61 -27.31
N HIS A 316 34.95 -33.29 -26.34
CA HIS A 316 33.61 -32.94 -25.85
C HIS A 316 33.49 -33.16 -24.34
N ASP A 317 32.99 -32.13 -23.65
CA ASP A 317 32.64 -32.12 -22.23
C ASP A 317 31.52 -31.11 -21.93
N GLU A 318 31.07 -31.02 -20.68
CA GLU A 318 29.95 -30.14 -20.25
C GLU A 318 30.34 -28.66 -20.06
N ARG A 319 31.63 -28.33 -19.97
CA ARG A 319 32.14 -26.97 -19.74
C ARG A 319 32.58 -26.30 -21.05
N PHE A 320 33.52 -26.89 -21.77
CA PHE A 320 34.06 -26.39 -23.04
C PHE A 320 33.22 -26.79 -24.25
N GLN A 321 32.21 -27.63 -24.07
CA GLN A 321 31.38 -28.16 -25.15
C GLN A 321 32.25 -28.87 -26.20
N THR A 322 31.82 -28.88 -27.47
CA THR A 322 32.59 -29.52 -28.54
C THR A 322 33.69 -28.57 -29.03
N THR A 323 34.96 -28.95 -28.83
CA THR A 323 36.13 -28.22 -29.34
C THR A 323 36.82 -29.00 -30.44
N GLY A 324 37.54 -28.31 -31.33
CA GLY A 324 38.14 -28.92 -32.52
C GLY A 324 39.42 -28.24 -32.98
N VAL A 325 40.45 -29.04 -33.25
CA VAL A 325 41.79 -28.56 -33.63
C VAL A 325 42.26 -29.29 -34.89
N LEU A 326 42.72 -28.54 -35.89
CA LEU A 326 43.44 -29.04 -37.06
C LEU A 326 44.92 -28.70 -36.93
N GLN A 327 45.76 -29.73 -36.76
CA GLN A 327 47.20 -29.60 -36.67
C GLN A 327 47.85 -29.88 -38.02
N VAL A 328 48.76 -29.00 -38.46
CA VAL A 328 49.63 -29.22 -39.62
C VAL A 328 51.06 -28.93 -39.20
N GLY A 329 51.92 -29.95 -39.22
CA GLY A 329 53.29 -29.87 -38.74
C GLY A 329 54.32 -30.45 -39.71
N TRP A 330 55.55 -29.95 -39.65
CA TRP A 330 56.69 -30.48 -40.39
C TRP A 330 57.86 -30.77 -39.45
N MET A 331 58.35 -32.00 -39.47
CA MET A 331 59.45 -32.50 -38.65
C MET A 331 60.75 -32.63 -39.46
N PHE A 332 61.86 -32.19 -38.86
CA PHE A 332 63.23 -32.21 -39.38
C PHE A 332 64.14 -32.91 -38.35
N GLY A 333 65.16 -33.68 -38.75
CA GLY A 333 66.10 -34.25 -37.79
C GLY A 333 66.58 -35.68 -38.06
N ALA A 334 67.17 -36.29 -37.02
CA ALA A 334 67.79 -37.63 -37.03
C ALA A 334 66.88 -38.74 -37.57
N ARG A 335 65.56 -38.54 -37.59
CA ARG A 335 64.60 -39.43 -38.25
C ARG A 335 63.61 -38.64 -39.13
N GLY A 336 63.86 -38.66 -40.44
CA GLY A 336 62.90 -38.24 -41.47
C GLY A 336 62.11 -39.44 -42.01
N ALA A 337 60.78 -39.40 -41.85
CA ALA A 337 59.74 -40.27 -42.43
C ALA A 337 59.53 -41.68 -41.81
N ARG A 338 58.29 -41.89 -41.30
CA ARG A 338 57.60 -43.19 -41.05
C ARG A 338 58.03 -44.01 -39.84
N THR A 339 58.08 -43.40 -38.65
CA THR A 339 58.34 -44.13 -37.38
C THR A 339 57.09 -44.64 -36.69
N GLU A 340 55.88 -44.20 -37.08
CA GLU A 340 54.62 -44.52 -36.38
C GLU A 340 54.43 -46.02 -36.12
N TYR A 341 54.78 -46.89 -37.08
CA TYR A 341 54.68 -48.37 -36.95
C TYR A 341 55.99 -49.04 -36.47
N SER A 342 56.93 -48.30 -35.87
CA SER A 342 58.15 -48.84 -35.27
C SER A 342 57.90 -49.36 -33.86
N ALA A 343 58.50 -50.50 -33.51
CA ALA A 343 58.41 -51.08 -32.16
C ALA A 343 59.31 -50.35 -31.14
N VAL A 344 60.44 -49.80 -31.59
CA VAL A 344 61.46 -49.13 -30.75
C VAL A 344 62.05 -47.92 -31.46
N GLY A 345 62.58 -46.95 -30.70
CA GLY A 345 63.24 -45.76 -31.24
C GLY A 345 62.27 -44.66 -31.71
N ARG A 346 61.10 -44.59 -31.05
CA ARG A 346 60.14 -43.47 -31.11
C ARG A 346 60.31 -42.52 -29.93
N ASP A 347 61.46 -42.58 -29.27
CA ASP A 347 61.80 -41.77 -28.10
C ASP A 347 61.97 -40.28 -28.46
N LEU A 348 62.39 -39.97 -29.69
CA LEU A 348 62.49 -38.60 -30.21
C LEU A 348 61.19 -38.03 -30.79
N ASP A 349 60.09 -38.78 -30.77
CA ASP A 349 58.78 -38.24 -31.16
C ASP A 349 58.32 -37.24 -30.08
N PRO A 350 57.63 -36.14 -30.47
CA PRO A 350 57.09 -35.18 -29.51
C PRO A 350 56.21 -35.89 -28.48
N THR A 351 56.30 -35.44 -27.24
CA THR A 351 55.50 -36.05 -26.17
C THR A 351 54.03 -35.68 -26.35
N PRO A 352 53.11 -36.65 -26.45
CA PRO A 352 51.70 -36.34 -26.65
C PRO A 352 51.09 -35.80 -25.35
N ARG A 353 50.75 -34.51 -25.35
CA ARG A 353 50.19 -33.76 -24.22
C ARG A 353 49.38 -32.58 -24.73
N ASN A 354 48.74 -31.85 -23.84
CA ASN A 354 48.19 -30.54 -24.15
C ASN A 354 49.30 -29.48 -24.06
N ASP A 355 49.42 -28.65 -25.09
CA ASP A 355 50.45 -27.61 -25.17
C ASP A 355 50.09 -26.42 -24.26
N HIS A 356 48.81 -26.06 -24.21
CA HIS A 356 48.28 -25.01 -23.35
C HIS A 356 48.00 -25.51 -21.94
N ILE A 357 48.13 -24.60 -20.97
CA ILE A 357 47.53 -24.79 -19.66
C ILE A 357 46.01 -24.68 -19.83
N VAL A 358 45.29 -25.77 -19.56
CA VAL A 358 43.83 -25.80 -19.67
C VAL A 358 43.24 -24.78 -18.71
N ARG A 359 42.46 -23.84 -19.24
CA ARG A 359 41.80 -22.81 -18.43
C ARG A 359 40.29 -22.73 -18.67
N TYR A 360 39.53 -22.50 -17.61
CA TYR A 360 38.12 -22.15 -17.67
C TYR A 360 37.95 -20.64 -17.64
N GLN A 361 37.10 -20.11 -18.53
CA GLN A 361 36.85 -18.67 -18.66
C GLN A 361 35.35 -18.39 -18.56
N GLN A 362 35.01 -17.36 -17.81
CA GLN A 362 33.68 -16.80 -17.70
C GLN A 362 33.77 -15.27 -17.67
N ASP A 363 32.98 -14.60 -18.51
CA ASP A 363 32.93 -13.14 -18.56
C ASP A 363 32.14 -12.54 -17.39
N LEU A 364 32.55 -11.34 -16.97
CA LEU A 364 31.82 -10.54 -15.98
C LEU A 364 30.55 -9.95 -16.61
N ARG A 365 29.40 -10.16 -15.97
CA ARG A 365 28.12 -9.54 -16.37
C ARG A 365 27.61 -8.57 -15.32
N LEU A 366 27.36 -7.33 -15.74
CA LEU A 366 26.88 -6.27 -14.87
C LEU A 366 25.36 -6.08 -14.98
N ALA A 367 24.76 -5.57 -13.91
CA ALA A 367 23.38 -5.09 -13.93
C ALA A 367 23.29 -3.79 -14.74
N ILE A 368 22.39 -3.76 -15.72
CA ILE A 368 22.18 -2.61 -16.60
C ILE A 368 20.90 -1.91 -16.16
N ASP A 369 21.00 -0.61 -15.92
CA ASP A 369 19.90 0.29 -15.63
C ASP A 369 19.00 0.44 -16.86
N PRO A 370 17.68 0.16 -16.76
CA PRO A 370 16.77 0.29 -17.89
C PRO A 370 16.59 1.73 -18.38
N ASP A 371 16.81 2.73 -17.52
CA ASP A 371 16.56 4.14 -17.87
C ASP A 371 17.73 4.74 -18.64
N THR A 372 18.97 4.47 -18.19
CA THR A 372 20.18 4.99 -18.85
C THR A 372 20.79 4.02 -19.86
N ASN A 373 20.39 2.75 -19.84
CA ASN A 373 20.98 1.65 -20.62
C ASN A 373 22.51 1.49 -20.38
N ASN A 374 22.99 1.93 -19.21
CA ASN A 374 24.36 1.79 -18.75
C ASN A 374 24.41 0.91 -17.49
N PRO A 375 25.58 0.37 -17.10
CA PRO A 375 25.72 -0.31 -15.81
C PRO A 375 25.41 0.63 -14.65
N TYR A 376 24.74 0.11 -13.62
CA TYR A 376 24.54 0.87 -12.38
C TYR A 376 25.86 1.25 -11.74
N VAL A 377 25.98 2.52 -11.34
CA VAL A 377 27.12 3.03 -10.57
C VAL A 377 26.74 3.07 -9.09
N VAL A 378 27.46 2.29 -8.28
CA VAL A 378 27.30 2.19 -6.82
C VAL A 378 28.50 2.82 -6.12
N LEU A 379 28.22 3.78 -5.25
CA LEU A 379 29.19 4.39 -4.35
C LEU A 379 28.96 3.88 -2.94
N HIS A 380 29.95 3.18 -2.40
CA HIS A 380 29.89 2.60 -1.06
C HIS A 380 30.40 3.59 0.00
N VAL A 381 29.68 3.69 1.12
CA VAL A 381 30.06 4.49 2.29
C VAL A 381 30.09 3.61 3.53
N ASP A 382 31.21 3.58 4.25
CA ASP A 382 31.37 2.84 5.51
C ASP A 382 32.18 3.70 6.49
N ASN A 383 31.60 4.03 7.65
CA ASN A 383 32.27 4.90 8.63
C ASN A 383 33.49 4.26 9.31
N THR A 384 33.69 2.95 9.15
CA THR A 384 34.87 2.23 9.63
C THR A 384 35.99 2.14 8.60
N ALA A 385 35.75 2.56 7.35
CA ALA A 385 36.75 2.54 6.29
C ALA A 385 37.93 3.49 6.56
N ALA A 386 39.10 3.20 6.01
CA ALA A 386 40.24 4.10 6.07
C ALA A 386 39.98 5.39 5.26
N ALA A 387 40.59 6.51 5.67
CA ALA A 387 40.51 7.76 4.93
C ALA A 387 41.12 7.63 3.52
N GLY A 388 40.55 8.33 2.53
CA GLY A 388 41.01 8.26 1.14
C GLY A 388 40.49 7.05 0.35
N GLY A 389 39.34 6.52 0.74
CA GLY A 389 38.56 5.59 -0.08
C GLY A 389 38.14 6.22 -1.42
N ASP A 390 37.86 5.39 -2.41
CA ASP A 390 37.45 5.81 -3.75
C ASP A 390 35.99 5.45 -4.06
N GLY A 391 35.23 5.02 -3.05
CA GLY A 391 33.81 4.68 -3.17
C GLY A 391 33.53 3.32 -3.81
N THR A 392 34.57 2.54 -4.14
CA THR A 392 34.40 1.14 -4.54
C THR A 392 33.98 0.28 -3.35
N PHE A 393 33.39 -0.88 -3.62
CA PHE A 393 33.07 -1.87 -2.58
C PHE A 393 34.30 -2.26 -1.74
N GLN A 394 35.46 -2.39 -2.37
CA GLN A 394 36.72 -2.77 -1.73
C GLN A 394 37.38 -1.60 -0.97
N ARG A 395 37.13 -0.34 -1.38
CA ARG A 395 37.62 0.87 -0.73
C ARG A 395 36.50 1.92 -0.59
N PRO A 396 35.52 1.68 0.31
CA PRO A 396 34.39 2.59 0.51
C PRO A 396 34.85 3.98 0.93
N PHE A 397 34.05 5.00 0.62
CA PHE A 397 34.20 6.31 1.25
C PHE A 397 33.95 6.20 2.75
N ARG A 398 34.63 7.04 3.54
CA ARG A 398 34.45 7.06 4.99
C ARG A 398 33.27 7.94 5.41
N THR A 399 32.86 8.86 4.54
CA THR A 399 31.82 9.85 4.85
C THR A 399 30.79 10.02 3.74
N LEU A 400 29.57 10.46 4.11
CA LEU A 400 28.52 10.80 3.15
C LEU A 400 28.91 11.98 2.24
N ALA A 401 29.69 12.93 2.77
CA ALA A 401 30.15 14.09 2.02
C ALA A 401 31.09 13.72 0.85
N GLU A 402 31.97 12.73 1.04
CA GLU A 402 32.82 12.20 -0.03
C GLU A 402 31.96 11.55 -1.14
N ALA A 403 30.95 10.77 -0.76
CA ALA A 403 30.02 10.16 -1.72
C ALA A 403 29.19 11.21 -2.47
N GLN A 404 28.67 12.24 -1.78
CA GLN A 404 27.93 13.34 -2.38
C GLN A 404 28.77 14.10 -3.42
N ALA A 405 30.04 14.35 -3.11
CA ALA A 405 30.96 15.03 -4.02
C ALA A 405 31.30 14.17 -5.25
N ALA A 406 31.42 12.85 -5.07
CA ALA A 406 31.79 11.91 -6.13
C ALA A 406 30.61 11.43 -7.00
N SER A 407 29.37 11.53 -6.51
CA SER A 407 28.18 11.00 -7.20
C SER A 407 27.78 11.81 -8.44
N GLY A 408 27.28 11.15 -9.48
CA GLY A 408 26.52 11.78 -10.56
C GLY A 408 25.01 11.63 -10.32
N THR A 409 24.16 12.09 -11.24
CA THR A 409 22.75 11.64 -11.29
C THR A 409 22.70 10.12 -11.51
N ASP A 410 21.55 9.49 -11.25
CA ASP A 410 21.29 8.07 -11.56
C ASP A 410 22.15 7.06 -10.75
N ALA A 411 22.95 7.55 -9.80
CA ALA A 411 23.85 6.72 -8.98
C ALA A 411 23.14 6.14 -7.74
N ILE A 412 23.61 4.97 -7.31
CA ILE A 412 23.26 4.36 -6.03
C ILE A 412 24.32 4.72 -5.00
N ILE A 413 23.90 5.29 -3.87
CA ILE A 413 24.72 5.52 -2.69
C ILE A 413 24.35 4.45 -1.67
N TYR A 414 25.25 3.48 -1.47
CA TYR A 414 25.04 2.33 -0.60
C TYR A 414 25.79 2.52 0.72
N VAL A 415 25.05 2.69 1.82
CA VAL A 415 25.59 3.00 3.14
C VAL A 415 25.69 1.72 3.97
N HIS A 416 26.91 1.31 4.27
CA HIS A 416 27.21 0.18 5.14
C HIS A 416 26.87 0.50 6.59
N ARG A 417 26.43 -0.51 7.35
CA ARG A 417 26.18 -0.39 8.80
C ARG A 417 27.39 0.18 9.55
N GLY A 418 28.59 -0.24 9.16
CA GLY A 418 29.84 0.10 9.83
C GLY A 418 29.79 -0.22 11.33
N ASP A 419 30.18 0.74 12.17
CA ASP A 419 30.13 0.59 13.63
C ASP A 419 28.72 0.81 14.24
N GLY A 420 27.74 1.23 13.43
CA GLY A 420 26.37 1.52 13.85
C GLY A 420 26.15 2.91 14.47
N THR A 421 27.18 3.74 14.51
CA THR A 421 27.13 5.13 15.01
C THR A 421 27.07 6.14 13.88
N THR A 422 26.77 7.40 14.21
CA THR A 422 26.77 8.51 13.25
C THR A 422 28.17 9.07 12.94
N THR A 423 29.24 8.47 13.48
CA THR A 423 30.62 8.91 13.25
C THR A 423 30.90 8.92 11.74
N GLY A 424 31.42 10.02 11.19
CA GLY A 424 31.64 10.17 9.74
C GLY A 424 30.36 10.32 8.90
N MET A 425 29.18 10.23 9.51
CA MET A 425 27.85 10.28 8.87
C MET A 425 26.97 11.39 9.47
N ALA A 426 27.57 12.46 10.00
CA ALA A 426 26.89 13.49 10.80
C ALA A 426 26.70 14.86 10.11
N ASN A 427 26.96 14.94 8.80
CA ASN A 427 26.83 16.19 8.03
C ASN A 427 25.64 16.19 7.05
N GLY A 428 24.77 15.18 7.16
CA GLY A 428 23.70 14.93 6.18
C GLY A 428 24.20 14.57 4.79
N ILE A 429 23.25 14.45 3.85
CA ILE A 429 23.50 14.23 2.42
C ILE A 429 22.47 14.95 1.56
N VAL A 430 22.91 15.55 0.46
CA VAL A 430 22.08 16.14 -0.59
C VAL A 430 22.14 15.24 -1.82
N LEU A 431 20.99 14.68 -2.18
CA LEU A 431 20.85 13.81 -3.34
C LEU A 431 20.68 14.63 -4.64
N LYS A 432 20.98 13.98 -5.76
CA LYS A 432 20.80 14.47 -7.13
C LYS A 432 19.65 13.70 -7.78
N ASP A 433 19.20 14.13 -8.96
CA ASP A 433 18.08 13.47 -9.64
C ASP A 433 18.36 11.96 -9.88
N ASN A 434 17.30 11.17 -9.76
CA ASN A 434 17.26 9.71 -9.98
C ASN A 434 18.20 8.90 -9.07
N GLN A 435 18.61 9.44 -7.91
CA GLN A 435 19.51 8.73 -7.00
C GLN A 435 18.79 7.82 -6.02
N PHE A 436 19.50 6.76 -5.63
CA PHE A 436 19.09 5.84 -4.57
C PHE A 436 20.02 5.99 -3.38
N LEU A 437 19.48 6.25 -2.20
CA LEU A 437 20.18 6.14 -0.92
C LEU A 437 19.71 4.88 -0.22
N LEU A 438 20.55 3.85 -0.20
CA LEU A 438 20.21 2.52 0.31
C LEU A 438 21.10 2.15 1.50
N GLY A 439 20.50 1.75 2.60
CA GLY A 439 21.21 1.23 3.77
C GLY A 439 21.41 -0.28 3.76
N ASP A 440 22.49 -0.74 4.39
CA ASP A 440 22.79 -2.17 4.60
C ASP A 440 21.79 -2.86 5.56
N GLY A 441 21.87 -4.18 5.64
CA GLY A 441 21.07 -5.03 6.53
C GLY A 441 19.73 -5.48 5.94
N LEU A 442 19.31 -4.89 4.82
CA LEU A 442 18.09 -5.25 4.07
C LEU A 442 18.43 -5.65 2.63
N VAL A 443 17.52 -6.43 2.02
CA VAL A 443 17.52 -6.69 0.57
C VAL A 443 16.76 -5.58 -0.13
N HIS A 444 17.37 -4.98 -1.15
CA HIS A 444 16.73 -3.99 -2.01
C HIS A 444 16.54 -4.56 -3.39
N THR A 445 15.33 -4.50 -3.92
CA THR A 445 15.07 -4.86 -5.31
C THR A 445 15.17 -3.62 -6.19
N ILE A 446 15.97 -3.70 -7.25
CA ILE A 446 16.13 -2.66 -8.27
C ILE A 446 15.70 -3.18 -9.65
N PRO A 447 15.18 -2.31 -10.53
CA PRO A 447 14.90 -2.70 -11.91
C PRO A 447 16.21 -2.89 -12.69
N ILE A 448 16.25 -3.84 -13.62
CA ILE A 448 17.35 -4.03 -14.57
C ILE A 448 16.80 -4.29 -15.97
N VAL A 449 17.60 -4.13 -17.01
CA VAL A 449 17.20 -4.59 -18.36
C VAL A 449 16.88 -6.09 -18.33
N GLY A 450 15.61 -6.43 -18.57
CA GLY A 450 15.12 -7.81 -18.58
C GLY A 450 14.44 -8.30 -17.29
N GLY A 451 14.27 -7.45 -16.26
CA GLY A 451 13.52 -7.80 -15.05
C GLY A 451 13.89 -6.97 -13.82
N ASN A 452 13.87 -7.61 -12.65
CA ASN A 452 14.30 -7.02 -11.38
C ASN A 452 15.47 -7.82 -10.80
N PHE A 453 16.31 -7.18 -10.01
CA PHE A 453 17.45 -7.81 -9.35
C PHE A 453 17.57 -7.37 -7.89
N ASP A 454 17.88 -8.32 -7.02
CA ASP A 454 18.05 -8.07 -5.59
C ASP A 454 19.50 -7.71 -5.28
N ILE A 455 19.69 -6.59 -4.60
CA ILE A 455 20.98 -6.13 -4.11
C ILE A 455 21.01 -6.14 -2.59
N PHE A 456 22.11 -6.65 -2.03
CA PHE A 456 22.35 -6.74 -0.61
C PHE A 456 23.86 -6.89 -0.36
N ASN A 457 24.30 -6.41 0.81
CA ASN A 457 25.63 -6.72 1.35
C ASN A 457 25.49 -7.64 2.57
N ARG A 458 24.62 -7.29 3.52
CA ARG A 458 24.22 -8.13 4.66
C ARG A 458 22.71 -8.29 4.73
N ARG A 459 22.26 -9.39 5.38
CA ARG A 459 20.85 -9.74 5.59
C ARG A 459 20.55 -10.02 7.07
N ASP A 460 21.03 -9.15 7.95
CA ASP A 460 20.93 -9.27 9.40
C ASP A 460 19.91 -8.30 10.03
N GLY A 461 19.28 -7.42 9.23
CA GLY A 461 18.33 -6.40 9.69
C GLY A 461 18.98 -5.17 10.34
N LEU A 462 20.32 -5.11 10.39
CA LEU A 462 21.03 -4.02 11.04
C LEU A 462 21.35 -2.89 10.06
N ARG A 463 20.63 -1.78 10.21
CA ARG A 463 20.69 -0.61 9.32
C ARG A 463 21.77 0.39 9.74
N PRO A 464 22.36 1.16 8.80
CA PRO A 464 23.24 2.28 9.12
C PRO A 464 22.49 3.42 9.81
N THR A 465 23.21 4.15 10.67
CA THR A 465 22.72 5.33 11.39
C THR A 465 23.36 6.59 10.84
N ILE A 466 22.56 7.54 10.36
CA ILE A 466 23.01 8.83 9.84
C ILE A 466 22.40 9.98 10.65
N THR A 467 23.02 11.16 10.58
CA THR A 467 22.45 12.38 11.16
C THR A 467 22.93 13.63 10.44
N ASN A 468 22.42 14.78 10.86
CA ASN A 468 23.02 16.07 10.59
C ASN A 468 22.98 16.93 11.86
N THR A 469 24.14 17.33 12.36
CA THR A 469 24.23 18.22 13.52
C THR A 469 23.84 19.67 13.22
N ALA A 470 23.68 20.02 11.93
CA ALA A 470 23.23 21.32 11.48
C ALA A 470 22.52 21.22 10.11
N GLY A 471 21.19 21.02 10.13
CA GLY A 471 20.36 20.97 8.92
C GLY A 471 19.63 19.64 8.75
N ASN A 472 19.26 19.30 7.50
CA ASN A 472 18.53 18.07 7.20
C ASN A 472 19.48 16.86 7.10
N ALA A 473 19.06 15.66 7.54
CA ALA A 473 19.89 14.46 7.35
C ALA A 473 19.90 14.00 5.88
N VAL A 474 18.77 14.08 5.19
CA VAL A 474 18.69 13.85 3.73
C VAL A 474 17.96 15.01 3.07
N THR A 475 18.53 15.58 2.01
CA THR A 475 17.86 16.54 1.12
C THR A 475 17.63 15.87 -0.23
N LEU A 476 16.40 15.86 -0.71
CA LEU A 476 15.95 15.18 -1.92
C LEU A 476 16.04 16.07 -3.17
N ALA A 477 16.17 15.39 -4.31
CA ALA A 477 15.96 15.87 -5.67
C ALA A 477 14.92 14.95 -6.38
N ASN A 478 14.72 15.08 -7.69
CA ASN A 478 13.64 14.38 -8.37
C ASN A 478 13.87 12.86 -8.45
N ASN A 479 12.78 12.08 -8.40
CA ASN A 479 12.79 10.63 -8.56
C ASN A 479 13.76 9.91 -7.60
N ASN A 480 13.89 10.42 -6.38
CA ASN A 480 14.80 9.86 -5.40
C ASN A 480 14.18 8.69 -4.64
N THR A 481 15.02 7.72 -4.29
CA THR A 481 14.65 6.60 -3.43
C THR A 481 15.51 6.59 -2.17
N VAL A 482 14.90 6.61 -1.00
CA VAL A 482 15.58 6.46 0.29
C VAL A 482 15.07 5.21 0.98
N ARG A 483 15.97 4.26 1.28
CA ARG A 483 15.60 3.00 1.94
C ARG A 483 16.56 2.53 3.01
N GLY A 484 16.01 1.97 4.08
CA GLY A 484 16.78 1.14 5.01
C GLY A 484 17.81 1.88 5.86
N VAL A 485 17.55 3.14 6.22
CA VAL A 485 18.44 3.95 7.07
C VAL A 485 17.77 4.32 8.40
N ILE A 486 18.56 4.48 9.45
CA ILE A 486 18.16 5.10 10.71
C ILE A 486 18.67 6.54 10.71
N ILE A 487 17.80 7.51 10.98
CA ILE A 487 18.13 8.93 11.12
C ILE A 487 17.97 9.29 12.60
N ASP A 488 19.08 9.64 13.24
CA ASP A 488 19.15 9.89 14.68
C ASP A 488 19.37 11.37 14.99
N GLY A 489 18.37 12.03 15.56
CA GLY A 489 18.41 13.44 15.99
C GLY A 489 18.97 13.68 17.40
N THR A 490 19.34 12.64 18.16
CA THR A 490 19.67 12.77 19.61
C THR A 490 20.84 13.71 19.91
N ALA A 491 21.75 13.92 18.96
CA ALA A 491 22.86 14.86 19.07
C ALA A 491 22.43 16.34 19.04
N GLY A 492 21.18 16.63 18.67
CA GLY A 492 20.65 17.97 18.48
C GLY A 492 21.06 18.62 17.14
N GLY A 493 20.30 19.63 16.72
CA GLY A 493 20.59 20.41 15.50
C GLY A 493 20.07 19.83 14.18
N LEU A 494 19.47 18.64 14.21
CA LEU A 494 18.75 18.04 13.09
C LEU A 494 17.47 18.85 12.80
N ALA A 495 17.41 19.51 11.65
CA ALA A 495 16.24 20.31 11.26
C ALA A 495 15.07 19.39 10.87
N ASN A 496 15.23 18.61 9.80
CA ASN A 496 14.32 17.54 9.40
C ASN A 496 15.10 16.24 9.21
N GLY A 497 14.44 15.10 9.37
CA GLY A 497 15.05 13.82 9.01
C GLY A 497 15.27 13.75 7.49
N ILE A 498 14.21 13.88 6.71
CA ILE A 498 14.26 13.96 5.25
C ILE A 498 13.56 15.24 4.81
N SER A 499 14.14 15.97 3.85
CA SER A 499 13.59 17.20 3.31
C SER A 499 13.61 17.21 1.80
N GLY A 500 12.54 17.71 1.16
CA GLY A 500 12.48 18.01 -0.26
C GLY A 500 11.74 19.32 -0.47
N ASP A 501 12.28 20.20 -1.33
CA ASP A 501 11.69 21.51 -1.60
C ASP A 501 11.83 21.82 -3.10
N GLY A 502 10.70 21.93 -3.80
CA GLY A 502 10.64 22.30 -5.22
C GLY A 502 10.97 23.77 -5.49
N GLY A 503 10.97 24.62 -4.46
CA GLY A 503 11.17 26.06 -4.57
C GLY A 503 10.11 26.74 -5.46
N LEU A 504 10.56 27.37 -6.55
CA LEU A 504 9.67 27.97 -7.57
C LEU A 504 9.19 26.95 -8.63
N GLY A 505 9.74 25.75 -8.63
CA GLY A 505 9.28 24.62 -9.43
C GLY A 505 8.63 23.55 -8.56
N SER A 506 8.56 22.32 -9.05
CA SER A 506 8.03 21.19 -8.30
C SER A 506 9.08 20.09 -8.18
N LEU A 507 9.18 19.50 -6.99
CA LEU A 507 9.94 18.27 -6.76
C LEU A 507 9.08 17.08 -7.15
N SER A 508 9.50 16.32 -8.17
CA SER A 508 8.67 15.27 -8.76
C SER A 508 9.11 13.87 -8.36
N ASN A 509 8.14 13.08 -7.90
CA ASN A 509 8.22 11.66 -7.53
C ASN A 509 9.24 11.33 -6.42
N GLY A 510 8.89 10.34 -5.61
CA GLY A 510 9.85 9.81 -4.64
C GLY A 510 9.37 8.57 -3.90
N ILE A 511 10.34 7.81 -3.40
CA ILE A 511 10.11 6.60 -2.61
C ILE A 511 10.89 6.72 -1.30
N ILE A 512 10.18 6.70 -0.17
CA ILE A 512 10.78 6.70 1.17
C ILE A 512 10.26 5.49 1.92
N GLU A 513 11.12 4.48 2.11
CA GLU A 513 10.70 3.21 2.71
C GLU A 513 11.67 2.65 3.74
N ASP A 514 11.15 1.94 4.73
CA ASP A 514 11.97 1.29 5.77
C ASP A 514 12.93 2.26 6.49
N VAL A 515 12.54 3.54 6.60
CA VAL A 515 13.30 4.57 7.31
C VAL A 515 12.84 4.65 8.75
N THR A 516 13.78 4.77 9.69
CA THR A 516 13.47 5.09 11.09
C THR A 516 14.00 6.48 11.42
N ILE A 517 13.15 7.37 11.93
CA ILE A 517 13.51 8.73 12.35
C ILE A 517 13.17 8.89 13.83
N LEU A 518 14.18 9.19 14.63
CA LEU A 518 14.09 9.31 16.09
C LEU A 518 14.94 10.47 16.61
N GLY A 519 14.79 10.78 17.89
CA GLY A 519 15.69 11.73 18.57
C GLY A 519 15.33 13.21 18.38
N ASN A 520 14.04 13.52 18.21
CA ASN A 520 13.53 14.89 18.16
C ASN A 520 14.14 15.80 17.08
N PRO A 521 13.91 15.55 15.76
CA PRO A 521 14.16 16.58 14.76
C PRO A 521 13.41 17.86 15.14
N ILE A 522 14.03 19.02 14.91
CA ILE A 522 13.51 20.33 15.37
C ILE A 522 12.17 20.66 14.68
N LEU A 523 12.06 20.30 13.41
CA LEU A 523 10.87 20.48 12.59
C LEU A 523 10.21 19.11 12.37
N ASN A 524 10.17 18.63 11.12
CA ASN A 524 9.42 17.44 10.76
C ASN A 524 10.30 16.19 10.66
N GLY A 525 9.70 15.01 10.78
CA GLY A 525 10.39 13.77 10.42
C GLY A 525 10.73 13.75 8.92
N ILE A 526 9.70 13.89 8.09
CA ILE A 526 9.80 14.07 6.64
C ILE A 526 9.10 15.39 6.29
N ASN A 527 9.77 16.28 5.56
CA ASN A 527 9.22 17.55 5.10
C ASN A 527 9.30 17.66 3.58
N LEU A 528 8.17 17.66 2.88
CA LEU A 528 8.12 17.87 1.45
C LEU A 528 7.29 19.11 1.13
N VAL A 529 7.87 20.04 0.37
CA VAL A 529 7.25 21.31 -0.01
C VAL A 529 7.30 21.46 -1.52
N ALA A 530 6.23 21.97 -2.11
CA ALA A 530 6.14 22.22 -3.56
C ALA A 530 6.43 20.95 -4.36
N ILE A 531 5.63 19.90 -4.16
CA ILE A 531 5.82 18.60 -4.82
C ILE A 531 4.81 18.34 -5.95
N ASP A 532 5.15 17.39 -6.83
CA ASP A 532 4.28 16.83 -7.89
C ASP A 532 4.61 15.34 -8.08
N GLY A 533 3.80 14.63 -8.86
CA GLY A 533 4.00 13.25 -9.24
C GLY A 533 3.61 12.24 -8.16
N ASN A 534 4.18 11.05 -8.26
CA ASN A 534 3.82 9.92 -7.43
C ASN A 534 4.79 9.74 -6.26
N TRP A 535 4.26 9.69 -5.05
CA TRP A 535 5.04 9.54 -3.83
C TRP A 535 4.61 8.31 -3.03
N SER A 536 5.59 7.51 -2.61
CA SER A 536 5.41 6.33 -1.77
C SER A 536 6.13 6.52 -0.44
N PHE A 537 5.38 6.37 0.65
CA PHE A 537 5.88 6.33 2.02
C PHE A 537 5.49 4.98 2.60
N ALA A 538 6.44 4.05 2.75
CA ALA A 538 6.11 2.71 3.23
C ALA A 538 7.00 2.23 4.38
N ARG A 539 6.41 1.62 5.41
CA ARG A 539 7.15 0.98 6.52
C ARG A 539 8.11 1.95 7.23
N ASN A 540 7.78 3.23 7.27
CA ASN A 540 8.57 4.21 8.00
C ASN A 540 8.15 4.24 9.48
N ASN A 541 9.12 4.40 10.38
CA ASN A 541 8.89 4.57 11.81
C ASN A 541 9.43 5.93 12.24
N ILE A 542 8.54 6.89 12.48
CA ILE A 542 8.87 8.27 12.80
C ILE A 542 8.32 8.59 14.17
N THR A 543 9.18 9.04 15.07
CA THR A 543 8.77 9.35 16.43
C THR A 543 9.31 10.70 16.87
N THR A 544 8.52 11.39 17.69
CA THR A 544 8.98 12.54 18.47
C THR A 544 9.45 13.76 17.66
N ALA A 545 8.91 13.99 16.45
CA ALA A 545 9.24 15.20 15.69
C ALA A 545 8.76 16.48 16.41
N GLY A 546 9.54 17.55 16.29
CA GLY A 546 9.26 18.85 16.89
C GLY A 546 8.07 19.59 16.24
N GLN A 547 7.62 19.13 15.08
CA GLN A 547 6.37 19.50 14.43
C GLN A 547 5.60 18.25 14.00
N ASP A 548 5.49 17.99 12.70
CA ASP A 548 4.74 16.87 12.14
C ASP A 548 5.66 15.68 11.86
N GLY A 549 5.13 14.46 11.94
CA GLY A 549 5.92 13.28 11.57
C GLY A 549 6.22 13.24 10.07
N ILE A 550 5.18 13.37 9.25
CA ILE A 550 5.29 13.57 7.79
C ILE A 550 4.50 14.81 7.42
N HIS A 551 5.17 15.79 6.83
CA HIS A 551 4.60 17.06 6.39
C HIS A 551 4.68 17.17 4.87
N ILE A 552 3.54 17.39 4.24
CA ILE A 552 3.40 17.68 2.81
C ILE A 552 2.72 19.04 2.68
N ASP A 553 3.38 19.98 2.03
CA ASP A 553 2.86 21.33 1.77
C ASP A 553 2.97 21.63 0.28
N ASN A 554 1.93 22.24 -0.29
CA ASN A 554 1.89 22.69 -1.67
C ASN A 554 2.10 21.55 -2.69
N LEU A 555 1.26 20.51 -2.64
CA LEU A 555 1.20 19.52 -3.72
C LEU A 555 0.47 20.14 -4.92
N THR A 556 1.14 20.30 -6.05
CA THR A 556 0.61 21.11 -7.18
C THR A 556 0.06 20.31 -8.36
N GLY A 557 0.24 18.99 -8.34
CA GLY A 557 -0.07 18.14 -9.48
C GLY A 557 -1.42 17.45 -9.40
N SER A 558 -2.43 17.94 -10.12
CA SER A 558 -3.77 17.32 -10.20
C SER A 558 -3.84 15.81 -10.53
N THR A 559 -2.78 15.23 -11.10
CA THR A 559 -2.70 13.78 -11.38
C THR A 559 -1.87 12.98 -10.37
N SER A 560 -1.32 13.67 -9.37
CA SER A 560 -0.44 13.10 -8.35
C SER A 560 -1.15 12.04 -7.53
N ARG A 561 -0.38 11.01 -7.17
CA ARG A 561 -0.81 9.96 -6.25
C ARG A 561 0.15 9.87 -5.07
N LEU A 562 -0.38 10.04 -3.87
CA LEU A 562 0.35 9.85 -2.62
C LEU A 562 -0.12 8.55 -1.95
N THR A 563 0.82 7.67 -1.60
CA THR A 563 0.56 6.39 -0.95
C THR A 563 1.35 6.26 0.35
N PHE A 564 0.64 6.10 1.46
CA PHE A 564 1.18 5.90 2.80
C PHE A 564 0.79 4.51 3.28
N THR A 565 1.75 3.58 3.38
CA THR A 565 1.48 2.18 3.72
C THR A 565 2.32 1.67 4.89
N ASN A 566 1.70 1.10 5.91
CA ASN A 566 2.39 0.49 7.05
C ASN A 566 3.34 1.46 7.80
N ASN A 567 3.04 2.77 7.82
CA ASN A 567 3.86 3.73 8.56
C ASN A 567 3.43 3.77 10.04
N VAL A 568 4.40 3.94 10.94
CA VAL A 568 4.18 4.21 12.36
C VAL A 568 4.71 5.61 12.63
N VAL A 569 3.80 6.55 12.94
CA VAL A 569 4.13 7.96 13.08
C VAL A 569 3.55 8.49 14.39
N SER A 570 4.38 8.68 15.41
CA SER A 570 3.86 8.85 16.78
C SER A 570 4.59 9.86 17.64
N ASN A 571 3.89 10.36 18.66
CA ASN A 571 4.41 11.24 19.69
C ASN A 571 5.00 12.56 19.16
N ASN A 572 4.46 13.08 18.05
CA ASN A 572 4.92 14.34 17.45
C ASN A 572 4.21 15.54 18.10
N LEU A 573 4.87 16.72 18.10
CA LEU A 573 4.33 17.94 18.73
C LEU A 573 3.18 18.60 17.96
N ARG A 574 2.92 18.18 16.72
CA ARG A 574 1.72 18.52 15.95
C ARG A 574 1.04 17.24 15.48
N ASP A 575 1.05 16.93 14.18
CA ASP A 575 0.33 15.79 13.62
C ASP A 575 1.24 14.58 13.38
N GLY A 576 0.62 13.41 13.23
CA GLY A 576 1.31 12.27 12.65
C GLY A 576 1.64 12.52 11.18
N ILE A 577 0.61 12.65 10.35
CA ILE A 577 0.74 12.98 8.92
C ILE A 577 -0.07 14.24 8.64
N HIS A 578 0.56 15.27 8.10
CA HIS A 578 -0.07 16.54 7.75
C HIS A 578 0.11 16.82 6.26
N VAL A 579 -1.01 17.07 5.58
CA VAL A 579 -1.06 17.47 4.17
C VAL A 579 -1.81 18.79 4.08
N GLU A 580 -1.15 19.84 3.61
CA GLU A 580 -1.75 21.16 3.43
C GLU A 580 -1.53 21.71 2.01
N ASP A 581 -2.47 22.54 1.58
CA ASP A 581 -2.47 23.23 0.28
C ASP A 581 -2.18 22.26 -0.89
N PHE A 582 -3.10 21.35 -1.18
CA PHE A 582 -2.82 20.23 -2.07
C PHE A 582 -3.80 20.09 -3.24
N ASP A 583 -3.29 19.67 -4.39
CA ASP A 583 -4.02 19.26 -5.59
C ASP A 583 -3.45 17.91 -6.05
N GLY A 584 -4.22 16.84 -5.86
CA GLY A 584 -3.82 15.49 -6.22
C GLY A 584 -5.05 14.62 -6.46
N ALA A 585 -4.99 13.78 -7.49
CA ALA A 585 -6.11 12.91 -7.84
C ALA A 585 -6.39 11.85 -6.76
N ARG A 586 -5.35 11.40 -6.03
CA ARG A 586 -5.50 10.26 -5.14
C ARG A 586 -4.55 10.21 -3.94
N PHE A 587 -5.12 9.99 -2.77
CA PHE A 587 -4.44 9.77 -1.50
C PHE A 587 -4.85 8.42 -0.92
N VAL A 588 -3.87 7.56 -0.63
CA VAL A 588 -4.10 6.23 -0.07
C VAL A 588 -3.32 6.07 1.21
N PHE A 589 -4.04 5.98 2.32
CA PHE A 589 -3.53 5.60 3.62
C PHE A 589 -3.96 4.15 3.89
N SER A 590 -3.00 3.24 4.05
CA SER A 590 -3.26 1.81 4.30
C SER A 590 -2.43 1.28 5.46
N ASN A 591 -3.10 0.75 6.49
CA ASN A 591 -2.46 0.15 7.68
C ASN A 591 -1.44 1.09 8.38
N ASN A 592 -1.69 2.40 8.44
CA ASN A 592 -0.80 3.29 9.19
C ASN A 592 -1.25 3.38 10.65
N THR A 593 -0.31 3.68 11.52
CA THR A 593 -0.51 3.94 12.95
C THR A 593 -0.06 5.36 13.28
N THR A 594 -0.98 6.22 13.72
CA THR A 594 -0.72 7.63 14.03
C THR A 594 -1.11 7.96 15.48
N ASN A 595 -0.21 7.64 16.43
CA ASN A 595 -0.55 7.63 17.85
C ASN A 595 0.15 8.73 18.67
N GLY A 596 -0.51 9.23 19.72
CA GLY A 596 0.13 10.08 20.73
C GLY A 596 0.53 11.47 20.24
N ASN A 597 -0.01 11.94 19.11
CA ASN A 597 0.33 13.25 18.56
C ASN A 597 -0.43 14.37 19.29
N VAL A 598 0.18 15.53 19.43
CA VAL A 598 -0.38 16.67 20.19
C VAL A 598 -1.48 17.41 19.41
N ARG A 599 -1.65 17.12 18.12
CA ARG A 599 -2.81 17.55 17.32
C ARG A 599 -3.51 16.32 16.72
N ASP A 600 -3.47 16.12 15.43
CA ASP A 600 -4.25 15.06 14.77
C ASP A 600 -3.36 13.85 14.42
N GLY A 601 -3.95 12.66 14.32
CA GLY A 601 -3.24 11.50 13.77
C GLY A 601 -2.90 11.72 12.30
N ILE A 602 -3.92 12.03 11.50
CA ILE A 602 -3.78 12.52 10.12
C ILE A 602 -4.58 13.81 9.98
N ARG A 603 -3.95 14.85 9.45
CA ARG A 603 -4.60 16.12 9.10
C ARG A 603 -4.46 16.39 7.62
N MET A 604 -5.56 16.71 6.96
CA MET A 604 -5.57 17.20 5.58
C MET A 604 -6.37 18.49 5.50
N GLN A 605 -5.80 19.54 4.93
CA GLN A 605 -6.45 20.85 4.84
C GLN A 605 -6.20 21.56 3.51
N ASN A 606 -7.18 22.33 3.05
CA ASN A 606 -7.12 23.15 1.84
C ASN A 606 -6.87 22.34 0.56
N PHE A 607 -7.77 21.43 0.21
CA PHE A 607 -7.73 20.82 -1.11
C PHE A 607 -8.09 21.87 -2.17
N THR A 608 -7.20 22.09 -3.13
CA THR A 608 -7.38 23.08 -4.20
C THR A 608 -7.83 22.46 -5.52
N GLY A 609 -7.81 21.13 -5.62
CA GLY A 609 -8.29 20.35 -6.75
C GLY A 609 -9.82 20.20 -6.78
N THR A 610 -10.31 19.31 -7.65
CA THR A 610 -11.73 18.91 -7.68
C THR A 610 -11.84 17.40 -7.78
N ASN A 611 -12.86 16.82 -7.14
CA ASN A 611 -13.17 15.38 -7.18
C ASN A 611 -11.98 14.47 -6.81
N GLY A 612 -11.24 14.79 -5.76
CA GLY A 612 -10.14 13.97 -5.26
C GLY A 612 -10.63 12.63 -4.69
N VAL A 613 -9.74 11.63 -4.62
CA VAL A 613 -10.04 10.32 -4.00
C VAL A 613 -9.17 10.08 -2.78
N PHE A 614 -9.79 10.00 -1.61
CA PHE A 614 -9.13 9.81 -0.32
C PHE A 614 -9.52 8.46 0.26
N THR A 615 -8.56 7.61 0.57
CA THR A 615 -8.81 6.27 1.12
C THR A 615 -8.03 6.07 2.40
N PHE A 616 -8.73 5.71 3.47
CA PHE A 616 -8.22 5.40 4.80
C PHE A 616 -8.59 3.95 5.14
N ALA A 617 -7.75 3.00 4.75
CA ALA A 617 -7.96 1.57 4.97
C ALA A 617 -7.17 1.09 6.19
N ASN A 618 -7.83 0.44 7.14
CA ASN A 618 -7.23 -0.10 8.37
C ASN A 618 -6.35 0.94 9.10
N GLN A 619 -6.75 2.20 9.08
CA GLN A 619 -6.01 3.25 9.79
C GLN A 619 -6.20 3.07 11.28
N THR A 620 -5.12 3.14 12.04
CA THR A 620 -5.15 3.14 13.51
C THR A 620 -4.65 4.49 13.99
N ALA A 621 -5.48 5.22 14.74
CA ALA A 621 -5.06 6.46 15.37
C ALA A 621 -5.55 6.49 16.82
N SER A 622 -4.63 6.62 17.77
CA SER A 622 -4.98 6.59 19.18
C SER A 622 -4.19 7.55 20.04
N ASN A 623 -4.81 7.99 21.14
CA ASN A 623 -4.18 8.88 22.12
C ASN A 623 -3.72 10.22 21.54
N ASN A 624 -4.31 10.67 20.41
CA ASN A 624 -4.04 12.01 19.89
C ASN A 624 -4.85 13.04 20.68
N VAL A 625 -4.33 14.25 20.85
CA VAL A 625 -5.06 15.32 21.56
C VAL A 625 -6.18 15.91 20.69
N GLY A 626 -6.00 15.93 19.38
CA GLY A 626 -7.01 16.29 18.38
C GLY A 626 -7.78 15.07 17.88
N PHE A 627 -7.92 14.94 16.56
CA PHE A 627 -8.66 13.85 15.93
C PHE A 627 -7.76 12.70 15.49
N GLY A 628 -8.33 11.50 15.34
CA GLY A 628 -7.64 10.40 14.67
C GLY A 628 -7.34 10.72 13.20
N VAL A 629 -8.37 11.15 12.46
CA VAL A 629 -8.26 11.74 11.11
C VAL A 629 -9.10 13.00 11.05
N ASN A 630 -8.54 14.09 10.53
CA ASN A 630 -9.19 15.40 10.45
C ASN A 630 -9.05 15.98 9.04
N LEU A 631 -10.18 16.21 8.36
CA LEU A 631 -10.23 16.74 7.01
C LEU A 631 -10.88 18.13 7.03
N PHE A 632 -10.27 19.08 6.31
CA PHE A 632 -10.76 20.45 6.13
C PHE A 632 -10.75 20.81 4.65
N ASP A 633 -11.87 21.34 4.14
CA ASP A 633 -12.00 21.84 2.78
C ASP A 633 -11.55 20.79 1.75
N VAL A 634 -12.19 19.61 1.77
CA VAL A 634 -11.86 18.47 0.90
C VAL A 634 -13.02 18.18 -0.04
N ASP A 635 -12.76 18.11 -1.35
CA ASP A 635 -13.78 17.82 -2.36
C ASP A 635 -13.53 16.47 -3.04
N GLY A 636 -14.56 15.63 -3.10
CA GLY A 636 -14.58 14.41 -3.91
C GLY A 636 -15.08 13.17 -3.17
N THR A 637 -14.36 12.05 -3.26
CA THR A 637 -14.75 10.81 -2.59
C THR A 637 -13.79 10.45 -1.46
N VAL A 638 -14.31 10.46 -0.24
CA VAL A 638 -13.61 10.03 0.99
C VAL A 638 -14.10 8.65 1.40
N ARG A 639 -13.19 7.70 1.62
CA ARG A 639 -13.52 6.34 2.04
C ARG A 639 -12.71 5.92 3.25
N PHE A 640 -13.41 5.56 4.31
CA PHE A 640 -12.85 4.87 5.47
C PHE A 640 -13.28 3.41 5.43
N THR A 641 -12.33 2.49 5.51
CA THR A 641 -12.59 1.04 5.51
C THR A 641 -11.88 0.41 6.70
N SER A 642 -12.66 -0.05 7.67
CA SER A 642 -12.19 -0.61 8.93
C SER A 642 -11.17 0.26 9.70
N PRO A 643 -11.37 1.59 9.84
CA PRO A 643 -10.51 2.39 10.72
C PRO A 643 -10.74 2.02 12.19
N THR A 644 -9.69 2.17 13.00
CA THR A 644 -9.73 2.07 14.46
C THR A 644 -9.25 3.38 15.06
N MET A 645 -10.15 4.12 15.69
CA MET A 645 -9.83 5.39 16.37
C MET A 645 -10.15 5.25 17.85
N ASP A 646 -9.13 5.31 18.70
CA ASP A 646 -9.29 5.08 20.14
C ASP A 646 -8.66 6.17 21.00
N ASN A 647 -9.40 6.66 21.99
CA ASN A 647 -8.89 7.61 22.99
C ASN A 647 -8.30 8.91 22.38
N ASN A 648 -8.88 9.42 21.30
CA ASN A 648 -8.49 10.72 20.73
C ASN A 648 -9.33 11.83 21.38
N ALA A 649 -8.68 12.80 22.03
CA ALA A 649 -9.40 13.75 22.88
C ALA A 649 -10.31 14.72 22.11
N GLY A 650 -9.98 15.07 20.86
CA GLY A 650 -10.87 15.80 19.95
C GLY A 650 -11.95 14.91 19.35
N GLY A 651 -11.54 13.86 18.62
CA GLY A 651 -12.50 12.91 18.04
C GLY A 651 -11.88 11.78 17.21
N GLY A 652 -12.69 10.84 16.75
CA GLY A 652 -12.23 9.76 15.88
C GLY A 652 -11.99 10.26 14.46
N ILE A 653 -13.07 10.71 13.81
CA ILE A 653 -13.06 11.23 12.43
C ILE A 653 -13.67 12.63 12.43
N GLY A 654 -12.93 13.61 11.94
CA GLY A 654 -13.36 14.99 11.72
C GLY A 654 -13.50 15.31 10.22
N LEU A 655 -14.65 15.81 9.82
CA LEU A 655 -15.02 16.19 8.46
C LEU A 655 -15.54 17.63 8.51
N ASN A 656 -14.71 18.59 8.12
CA ASN A 656 -15.06 20.02 8.12
C ASN A 656 -15.05 20.48 6.67
N ASP A 657 -16.20 20.91 6.16
CA ASP A 657 -16.36 21.35 4.77
C ASP A 657 -15.87 20.29 3.75
N VAL A 658 -16.24 19.03 4.00
CA VAL A 658 -15.99 17.93 3.07
C VAL A 658 -17.17 17.81 2.11
N THR A 659 -16.94 18.01 0.81
CA THR A 659 -17.96 17.92 -0.24
C THR A 659 -17.81 16.65 -1.08
N GLY A 660 -18.89 16.24 -1.74
CA GLY A 660 -18.98 14.99 -2.51
C GLY A 660 -19.46 13.82 -1.65
N THR A 661 -18.84 12.65 -1.78
CA THR A 661 -19.29 11.42 -1.11
C THR A 661 -18.30 11.01 -0.02
N THR A 662 -18.79 10.78 1.19
CA THR A 662 -18.04 10.22 2.31
C THR A 662 -18.64 8.89 2.73
N LEU A 663 -17.86 7.81 2.64
CA LEU A 663 -18.25 6.48 3.08
C LEU A 663 -17.40 6.04 4.27
N ILE A 664 -18.06 5.71 5.38
CA ILE A 664 -17.44 5.13 6.58
C ILE A 664 -17.99 3.72 6.77
N THR A 665 -17.14 2.71 6.62
CA THR A 665 -17.54 1.30 6.73
C THR A 665 -16.65 0.54 7.68
N GLY A 666 -17.24 -0.24 8.59
CA GLY A 666 -16.48 -1.12 9.47
C GLY A 666 -15.69 -0.38 10.57
N ALA A 667 -16.01 0.88 10.85
CA ALA A 667 -15.22 1.70 11.78
C ALA A 667 -15.38 1.24 13.23
N THR A 668 -14.29 1.27 13.99
CA THR A 668 -14.29 1.09 15.45
C THR A 668 -13.84 2.40 16.08
N LEU A 669 -14.78 3.16 16.66
CA LEU A 669 -14.55 4.50 17.22
C LEU A 669 -14.89 4.48 18.70
N THR A 670 -13.85 4.42 19.55
CA THR A 670 -13.99 4.26 21.00
C THR A 670 -13.28 5.32 21.82
N ASN A 671 -13.86 5.70 22.97
CA ASN A 671 -13.23 6.61 23.94
C ASN A 671 -12.78 7.98 23.38
N ASN A 672 -13.32 8.42 22.25
CA ASN A 672 -12.93 9.69 21.65
C ASN A 672 -13.76 10.85 22.22
N GLY A 673 -13.32 12.10 22.01
CA GLY A 673 -14.15 13.28 22.28
C GLY A 673 -15.47 13.21 21.51
N THR A 674 -15.40 13.18 20.19
CA THR A 674 -16.53 12.83 19.33
C THR A 674 -16.17 11.63 18.45
N GLY A 675 -17.02 10.61 18.32
CA GLY A 675 -16.76 9.49 17.43
C GLY A 675 -16.59 9.97 15.98
N ILE A 676 -17.64 10.59 15.43
CA ILE A 676 -17.64 11.23 14.10
C ILE A 676 -18.14 12.67 14.24
N PHE A 677 -17.33 13.64 13.82
CA PHE A 677 -17.70 15.04 13.73
C PHE A 677 -17.79 15.46 12.27
N ASN A 678 -18.97 15.87 11.81
CA ASN A 678 -19.20 16.35 10.46
C ASN A 678 -19.89 17.71 10.47
N ASP A 679 -19.24 18.72 9.89
CA ASP A 679 -19.78 20.07 9.74
C ASP A 679 -19.61 20.54 8.29
N LEU A 680 -20.73 20.84 7.62
CA LEU A 680 -20.77 21.32 6.24
C LEU A 680 -21.32 22.74 6.21
N SER A 681 -20.48 23.72 5.87
CA SER A 681 -20.87 25.13 5.83
C SER A 681 -21.33 25.63 4.44
N ALA A 682 -20.91 24.93 3.38
CA ALA A 682 -21.33 25.19 2.01
C ALA A 682 -21.18 23.94 1.13
N GLY A 683 -21.90 23.89 0.00
CA GLY A 683 -21.78 22.80 -0.97
C GLY A 683 -22.67 21.60 -0.64
N THR A 684 -22.33 20.43 -1.18
CA THR A 684 -23.13 19.22 -1.03
C THR A 684 -22.28 18.05 -0.57
N GLN A 685 -22.76 17.32 0.44
CA GLN A 685 -22.12 16.12 0.97
C GLN A 685 -23.13 14.99 1.15
N GLU A 686 -22.75 13.78 0.75
CA GLU A 686 -23.43 12.53 1.08
C GLU A 686 -22.53 11.74 2.04
N LEU A 687 -22.97 11.59 3.29
CA LEU A 687 -22.26 10.86 4.34
C LEU A 687 -23.01 9.57 4.66
N THR A 688 -22.41 8.41 4.37
CA THR A 688 -22.95 7.10 4.74
C THR A 688 -22.04 6.41 5.76
N ILE A 689 -22.63 5.95 6.86
CA ILE A 689 -21.96 5.24 7.95
C ILE A 689 -22.61 3.87 8.11
N THR A 690 -21.83 2.81 7.95
CA THR A 690 -22.35 1.43 7.99
C THR A 690 -21.40 0.43 8.65
N ASN A 691 -21.95 -0.66 9.17
CA ASN A 691 -21.22 -1.76 9.80
C ASN A 691 -20.21 -1.30 10.87
N SER A 692 -20.48 -0.19 11.55
CA SER A 692 -19.53 0.46 12.47
C SER A 692 -19.94 0.28 13.94
N THR A 693 -18.94 0.36 14.82
CA THR A 693 -19.03 0.31 16.28
C THR A 693 -18.59 1.67 16.83
N ILE A 694 -19.53 2.44 17.39
CA ILE A 694 -19.30 3.82 17.84
C ILE A 694 -19.67 3.91 19.32
N ASN A 695 -18.70 3.59 20.18
CA ASN A 695 -18.98 3.34 21.59
C ASN A 695 -18.12 4.18 22.51
N THR A 696 -18.59 4.44 23.73
CA THR A 696 -17.81 5.04 24.83
C THR A 696 -17.17 6.40 24.52
N ASN A 697 -17.59 7.09 23.47
CA ASN A 697 -17.11 8.43 23.15
C ASN A 697 -17.79 9.45 24.08
N ASN A 698 -17.30 10.68 24.15
CA ASN A 698 -18.04 11.73 24.82
C ASN A 698 -19.32 12.08 24.03
N LEU A 699 -19.25 12.25 22.71
CA LEU A 699 -20.40 12.29 21.80
C LEU A 699 -20.23 11.22 20.71
N GLY A 700 -21.28 10.49 20.34
CA GLY A 700 -21.19 9.44 19.33
C GLY A 700 -20.99 9.99 17.91
N ILE A 701 -22.05 10.52 17.31
CA ILE A 701 -22.04 11.07 15.95
C ILE A 701 -22.62 12.49 15.97
N PHE A 702 -21.88 13.46 15.46
CA PHE A 702 -22.31 14.83 15.21
C PHE A 702 -22.34 15.10 13.71
N THR A 703 -23.46 15.58 13.20
CA THR A 703 -23.62 16.00 11.81
C THR A 703 -24.35 17.32 11.73
N GLN A 704 -23.82 18.25 10.93
CA GLN A 704 -24.39 19.58 10.80
C GLN A 704 -24.31 20.09 9.36
N SER A 705 -25.39 20.72 8.92
CA SER A 705 -25.45 21.58 7.73
C SER A 705 -25.65 23.02 8.20
N SER A 706 -24.65 23.88 8.02
CA SER A 706 -24.68 25.25 8.53
C SER A 706 -24.38 26.31 7.47
N GLY A 707 -25.40 26.93 6.91
CA GLY A 707 -25.22 28.05 6.00
C GLY A 707 -25.99 27.92 4.71
N VAL A 708 -26.17 29.07 4.05
CA VAL A 708 -26.88 29.16 2.78
C VAL A 708 -26.14 28.38 1.70
N GLY A 709 -26.80 27.37 1.13
CA GLY A 709 -26.25 26.53 0.07
C GLY A 709 -25.51 25.29 0.57
N ALA A 710 -25.50 25.02 1.88
CA ALA A 710 -25.10 23.73 2.43
C ALA A 710 -26.24 22.70 2.31
N PHE A 711 -25.95 21.55 1.71
CA PHE A 711 -26.86 20.41 1.61
C PHE A 711 -26.16 19.14 2.07
N LEU A 712 -26.61 18.57 3.19
CA LEU A 712 -26.02 17.38 3.78
C LEU A 712 -27.03 16.23 3.77
N THR A 713 -26.67 15.11 3.16
CA THR A 713 -27.35 13.83 3.38
C THR A 713 -26.54 13.00 4.36
N THR A 714 -27.16 12.52 5.43
CA THR A 714 -26.55 11.65 6.44
C THR A 714 -27.34 10.36 6.55
N GLU A 715 -26.69 9.23 6.26
CA GLU A 715 -27.26 7.90 6.36
C GLU A 715 -26.46 7.06 7.36
N ILE A 716 -27.08 6.71 8.48
CA ILE A 716 -26.53 5.80 9.48
C ILE A 716 -27.30 4.49 9.36
N VAL A 717 -26.72 3.53 8.64
CA VAL A 717 -27.41 2.33 8.17
C VAL A 717 -26.67 1.04 8.51
N ASP A 718 -27.36 0.05 9.05
CA ASP A 718 -26.81 -1.29 9.33
C ASP A 718 -25.53 -1.24 10.18
N ASN A 719 -25.54 -0.43 11.24
CA ASN A 719 -24.43 -0.34 12.18
C ASN A 719 -24.52 -1.40 13.27
N LEU A 720 -23.35 -1.78 13.80
CA LEU A 720 -23.25 -2.83 14.82
C LEU A 720 -23.65 -2.31 16.19
N SER A 721 -23.21 -1.11 16.56
CA SER A 721 -23.61 -0.46 17.81
C SER A 721 -23.31 1.03 17.83
N ILE A 722 -24.15 1.79 18.55
CA ILE A 722 -23.89 3.16 18.98
C ILE A 722 -24.20 3.22 20.47
N ASN A 723 -23.23 2.92 21.32
CA ASN A 723 -23.49 2.60 22.74
C ASN A 723 -22.56 3.33 23.72
N ASN A 724 -23.03 3.55 24.94
CA ASN A 724 -22.22 4.05 26.06
C ASN A 724 -21.57 5.42 25.82
N ASN A 725 -22.07 6.22 24.87
CA ASN A 725 -21.54 7.57 24.67
C ASN A 725 -22.00 8.46 25.84
N GLN A 726 -21.10 9.30 26.37
CA GLN A 726 -21.36 10.03 27.63
C GLN A 726 -22.45 11.09 27.47
N THR A 727 -22.51 11.71 26.30
CA THR A 727 -23.53 12.66 25.86
C THR A 727 -24.40 12.04 24.76
N ASP A 728 -24.72 12.80 23.71
CA ASP A 728 -25.62 12.32 22.68
C ASP A 728 -25.04 11.12 21.93
N ALA A 729 -25.90 10.14 21.62
CA ALA A 729 -25.51 9.07 20.71
C ALA A 729 -25.38 9.63 19.29
N VAL A 730 -26.39 10.39 18.87
CA VAL A 730 -26.43 11.05 17.57
C VAL A 730 -27.01 12.46 17.71
N ARG A 731 -26.38 13.44 17.07
CA ARG A 731 -26.84 14.82 16.95
C ARG A 731 -26.82 15.25 15.49
N ALA A 732 -27.98 15.62 14.95
CA ALA A 732 -28.14 16.16 13.61
C ALA A 732 -28.73 17.58 13.66
N ILE A 733 -28.07 18.53 12.99
CA ILE A 733 -28.42 19.95 13.06
C ILE A 733 -28.46 20.57 11.66
N SER A 734 -29.55 21.24 11.35
CA SER A 734 -29.64 22.17 10.23
C SER A 734 -29.75 23.60 10.75
N ARG A 735 -28.82 24.49 10.39
CA ARG A 735 -28.80 25.87 10.88
C ARG A 735 -28.36 26.91 9.86
N LEU A 736 -28.62 28.19 10.13
CA LEU A 736 -28.17 29.32 9.30
C LEU A 736 -28.57 29.22 7.82
N GLY A 737 -29.70 28.58 7.52
CA GLY A 737 -30.18 28.37 6.14
C GLY A 737 -29.70 27.08 5.47
N GLY A 738 -29.04 26.19 6.22
CA GLY A 738 -28.63 24.86 5.75
C GLY A 738 -29.82 23.95 5.48
N THR A 739 -29.57 22.88 4.72
CA THR A 739 -30.51 21.76 4.55
C THR A 739 -29.81 20.46 4.93
N GLN A 740 -30.48 19.63 5.73
CA GLN A 740 -30.02 18.29 6.07
C GLN A 740 -31.13 17.25 5.89
N ASP A 741 -30.82 16.18 5.17
CA ASP A 741 -31.59 14.94 5.12
C ASP A 741 -30.89 13.89 5.98
N PHE A 742 -31.57 13.35 6.97
CA PHE A 742 -31.02 12.46 7.98
C PHE A 742 -31.81 11.15 8.06
N LEU A 743 -31.11 10.02 7.99
CA LEU A 743 -31.65 8.68 8.13
C LEU A 743 -30.86 7.89 9.18
N LEU A 744 -31.57 7.31 10.14
CA LEU A 744 -31.05 6.34 11.09
C LEU A 744 -31.88 5.07 11.03
N GLU A 745 -31.29 3.97 10.57
CA GLU A 745 -31.97 2.68 10.51
C GLU A 745 -31.01 1.48 10.57
N ASN A 746 -31.55 0.33 10.93
CA ASN A 746 -30.99 -0.96 10.50
C ASN A 746 -32.03 -1.69 9.67
N THR A 747 -31.59 -2.39 8.63
CA THR A 747 -32.46 -3.20 7.76
C THR A 747 -32.53 -4.65 8.23
N ASN A 748 -31.48 -5.15 8.90
CA ASN A 748 -31.35 -6.53 9.37
C ASN A 748 -31.44 -6.64 10.90
N GLY A 749 -32.66 -6.51 11.44
CA GLY A 749 -32.91 -6.46 12.88
C GLY A 749 -32.68 -5.06 13.45
N PRO A 750 -33.20 -4.75 14.66
CA PRO A 750 -33.15 -3.40 15.19
C PRO A 750 -31.73 -2.97 15.54
N LEU A 751 -31.40 -1.69 15.31
CA LEU A 751 -30.20 -1.09 15.88
C LEU A 751 -30.40 -0.94 17.39
N VAL A 752 -29.60 -1.65 18.18
CA VAL A 752 -29.64 -1.53 19.65
C VAL A 752 -28.70 -0.42 20.09
N MET A 753 -29.27 0.65 20.66
CA MET A 753 -28.57 1.79 21.24
C MET A 753 -28.75 1.78 22.75
N THR A 754 -27.68 1.50 23.49
CA THR A 754 -27.69 1.30 24.96
C THR A 754 -26.67 2.19 25.63
N GLY A 755 -26.94 2.69 26.83
CA GLY A 755 -25.92 3.36 27.64
C GLY A 755 -25.55 4.79 27.22
N ASN A 756 -26.21 5.33 26.19
CA ASN A 756 -25.94 6.69 25.74
C ASN A 756 -26.54 7.73 26.71
N ALA A 757 -26.06 8.97 26.65
CA ALA A 757 -26.45 10.05 27.55
C ALA A 757 -26.24 9.73 29.05
N SER A 758 -25.23 8.93 29.37
CA SER A 758 -24.96 8.48 30.75
C SER A 758 -24.56 9.62 31.71
N LEU A 759 -24.01 10.72 31.20
CA LEU A 759 -23.62 11.90 31.97
C LEU A 759 -24.59 13.08 31.79
N THR A 760 -24.88 13.44 30.55
CA THR A 760 -25.78 14.54 30.12
C THR A 760 -26.27 14.25 28.69
N GLY A 761 -27.11 15.11 28.09
CA GLY A 761 -27.45 15.01 26.65
C GLY A 761 -28.59 14.05 26.35
N VAL A 762 -28.91 13.80 25.09
CA VAL A 762 -30.12 13.08 24.63
C VAL A 762 -29.72 11.83 23.85
N GLY A 763 -30.54 10.79 23.81
CA GLY A 763 -30.25 9.62 22.94
C GLY A 763 -30.02 10.05 21.48
N VAL A 764 -31.01 10.71 20.88
CA VAL A 764 -30.91 11.32 19.54
C VAL A 764 -31.45 12.75 19.53
N THR A 765 -30.63 13.69 19.05
CA THR A 765 -30.95 15.11 18.93
C THR A 765 -31.15 15.52 17.47
N LEU A 766 -32.27 16.18 17.15
CA LEU A 766 -32.65 16.59 15.79
C LEU A 766 -33.10 18.07 15.77
N PHE A 767 -32.23 18.98 15.34
CA PHE A 767 -32.49 20.43 15.42
C PHE A 767 -32.53 21.13 14.05
N ALA A 768 -33.54 21.98 13.84
CA ALA A 768 -33.60 22.94 12.75
C ALA A 768 -33.68 24.37 13.32
N GLU A 769 -32.64 25.19 13.16
CA GLU A 769 -32.49 26.44 13.93
C GLU A 769 -32.01 27.62 13.08
N ASP A 770 -32.30 28.85 13.53
CA ASP A 770 -31.60 30.08 13.11
C ASP A 770 -31.49 30.36 11.61
N GLY A 771 -32.53 30.08 10.81
CA GLY A 771 -32.45 30.27 9.34
C GLY A 771 -32.10 31.69 8.86
N GLY A 772 -32.32 32.73 9.67
CA GLY A 772 -32.10 34.10 9.25
C GLY A 772 -32.97 34.44 8.03
N ALA A 773 -32.33 34.87 6.93
CA ALA A 773 -33.03 35.24 5.68
C ALA A 773 -33.55 34.05 4.87
N THR A 774 -33.02 32.86 5.11
CA THR A 774 -33.38 31.60 4.45
C THR A 774 -33.90 30.61 5.47
N THR A 775 -34.57 29.53 5.08
CA THR A 775 -35.08 28.57 6.05
C THR A 775 -34.04 27.48 6.32
N SER A 776 -33.77 27.18 7.59
CA SER A 776 -33.04 25.96 7.96
C SER A 776 -33.98 24.75 7.88
N VAL A 777 -33.62 23.74 7.09
CA VAL A 777 -34.48 22.58 6.84
C VAL A 777 -33.83 21.30 7.35
N LEU A 778 -34.54 20.54 8.20
CA LEU A 778 -34.15 19.19 8.62
C LEU A 778 -35.26 18.20 8.27
N ARG A 779 -34.93 17.17 7.50
CA ARG A 779 -35.82 16.03 7.22
C ARG A 779 -35.18 14.80 7.83
N SER A 780 -35.85 14.16 8.76
CA SER A 780 -35.29 13.11 9.59
C SER A 780 -36.22 11.89 9.62
N VAL A 781 -35.62 10.71 9.45
CA VAL A 781 -36.30 9.42 9.55
C VAL A 781 -35.51 8.52 10.49
N ILE A 782 -36.17 8.03 11.53
CA ILE A 782 -35.65 7.01 12.44
C ILE A 782 -36.57 5.79 12.35
N ARG A 783 -36.02 4.62 12.05
CA ARG A 783 -36.82 3.40 12.02
C ARG A 783 -36.05 2.14 12.37
N ASN A 784 -36.75 1.15 12.94
CA ASN A 784 -36.16 -0.11 13.37
C ASN A 784 -34.97 0.10 14.32
N VAL A 785 -35.18 0.95 15.34
CA VAL A 785 -34.20 1.26 16.38
C VAL A 785 -34.77 0.87 17.74
N GLN A 786 -33.94 0.23 18.57
CA GLN A 786 -34.23 -0.06 19.96
C GLN A 786 -33.29 0.77 20.84
N MET A 787 -33.83 1.78 21.51
CA MET A 787 -33.09 2.59 22.47
C MET A 787 -33.37 2.09 23.88
N VAL A 788 -32.30 1.73 24.58
CA VAL A 788 -32.31 1.50 26.02
C VAL A 788 -31.53 2.66 26.62
N ASN A 789 -32.24 3.73 26.89
CA ASN A 789 -31.65 4.87 27.55
C ASN A 789 -31.32 4.44 28.98
N THR A 790 -30.09 4.70 29.43
CA THR A 790 -29.69 4.45 30.82
C THR A 790 -29.08 5.71 31.42
N GLY A 791 -29.37 6.87 30.82
CA GLY A 791 -28.91 8.17 31.30
C GLY A 791 -29.42 8.43 32.71
N ASN A 792 -28.50 8.59 33.66
CA ASN A 792 -28.79 9.06 35.03
C ASN A 792 -28.85 10.60 35.10
N GLY A 793 -28.75 11.30 33.97
CA GLY A 793 -28.82 12.75 33.90
C GLY A 793 -30.26 13.24 34.04
N ALA A 794 -30.55 14.04 35.06
CA ALA A 794 -31.85 14.69 35.19
C ALA A 794 -32.12 15.59 33.96
N GLY A 795 -33.30 15.45 33.34
CA GLY A 795 -33.83 16.37 32.32
C GLY A 795 -33.57 16.00 30.85
N THR A 796 -33.28 14.73 30.52
CA THR A 796 -32.83 14.37 29.16
C THR A 796 -33.75 13.43 28.41
N SER A 797 -34.24 13.84 27.24
CA SER A 797 -35.12 13.01 26.43
C SER A 797 -34.42 11.81 25.79
N GLY A 798 -35.17 10.78 25.41
CA GLY A 798 -34.67 9.70 24.53
C GLY A 798 -34.40 10.23 23.12
N ILE A 799 -35.42 10.86 22.52
CA ILE A 799 -35.32 11.61 21.27
C ILE A 799 -35.78 13.05 21.54
N LEU A 800 -35.05 14.04 21.03
CA LEU A 800 -35.45 15.44 21.07
C LEU A 800 -35.47 16.02 19.67
N VAL A 801 -36.63 16.54 19.28
CA VAL A 801 -36.87 17.24 18.01
C VAL A 801 -37.14 18.70 18.30
N SER A 802 -36.34 19.59 17.72
CA SER A 802 -36.50 21.04 17.91
C SER A 802 -36.53 21.82 16.61
N GLY A 803 -37.38 22.84 16.55
CA GLY A 803 -37.38 23.85 15.52
C GLY A 803 -37.44 25.25 16.10
N ASN A 804 -36.50 26.13 15.75
CA ASN A 804 -36.42 27.50 16.27
C ASN A 804 -36.26 28.54 15.15
N GLY A 805 -37.02 29.63 15.25
CA GLY A 805 -36.96 30.77 14.34
C GLY A 805 -37.47 30.45 12.94
N ASN A 806 -36.67 30.80 11.92
CA ASN A 806 -36.99 30.52 10.52
C ASN A 806 -36.52 29.10 10.13
N SER A 807 -37.22 28.09 10.61
CA SER A 807 -36.89 26.67 10.43
C SER A 807 -38.07 25.83 9.94
N GLN A 808 -37.78 24.72 9.27
CA GLN A 808 -38.72 23.66 8.95
C GLN A 808 -38.13 22.31 9.35
N SER A 809 -38.84 21.57 10.21
CA SER A 809 -38.52 20.19 10.58
C SER A 809 -39.58 19.22 10.08
N ARG A 810 -39.14 18.10 9.50
CA ARG A 810 -39.98 16.95 9.19
C ARG A 810 -39.37 15.72 9.84
N PHE A 811 -40.06 15.14 10.80
CA PHE A 811 -39.59 13.98 11.55
C PHE A 811 -40.54 12.81 11.41
N VAL A 812 -39.97 11.62 11.20
CA VAL A 812 -40.68 10.34 11.14
C VAL A 812 -39.98 9.35 12.06
N LEU A 813 -40.72 8.77 13.01
CA LEU A 813 -40.31 7.67 13.85
C LEU A 813 -41.21 6.46 13.61
N GLU A 814 -40.62 5.34 13.22
CA GLU A 814 -41.37 4.12 12.88
C GLU A 814 -40.75 2.85 13.44
N ASN A 815 -41.58 1.87 13.82
CA ASN A 815 -41.14 0.51 14.17
C ASN A 815 -39.98 0.48 15.17
N SER A 816 -40.06 1.28 16.22
CA SER A 816 -38.96 1.53 17.15
C SER A 816 -39.40 1.39 18.60
N SER A 817 -38.46 1.20 19.52
CA SER A 817 -38.76 1.12 20.95
C SER A 817 -37.79 1.96 21.77
N LEU A 818 -38.29 2.61 22.82
CA LEU A 818 -37.52 3.41 23.76
C LEU A 818 -37.83 2.95 25.18
N THR A 819 -36.79 2.63 25.95
CA THR A 819 -36.93 2.16 27.33
C THR A 819 -35.98 2.91 28.27
N GLY A 820 -36.43 3.19 29.50
CA GLY A 820 -35.55 3.63 30.59
C GLY A 820 -35.07 5.09 30.55
N ALA A 821 -35.85 6.02 29.99
CA ALA A 821 -35.53 7.45 30.06
C ALA A 821 -35.70 7.97 31.50
N VAL A 822 -34.66 7.95 32.32
CA VAL A 822 -34.73 8.36 33.73
C VAL A 822 -34.58 9.88 33.85
N GLY A 823 -35.69 10.58 34.09
CA GLY A 823 -35.72 12.02 34.42
C GLY A 823 -35.95 12.98 33.26
N GLY A 824 -36.35 12.50 32.08
CA GLY A 824 -36.81 13.33 30.95
C GLY A 824 -37.70 12.52 30.00
N ASP A 825 -38.24 13.16 28.97
CA ASP A 825 -39.26 12.56 28.11
C ASP A 825 -38.73 11.38 27.29
N ALA A 826 -39.57 10.41 26.93
CA ALA A 826 -39.14 9.44 25.90
C ALA A 826 -38.91 10.16 24.56
N ILE A 827 -39.87 11.01 24.17
CA ILE A 827 -39.83 11.83 22.96
C ILE A 827 -40.22 13.27 23.32
N GLY A 828 -39.27 14.19 23.21
CA GLY A 828 -39.52 15.63 23.32
C GLY A 828 -39.64 16.29 21.95
N ILE A 829 -40.66 17.13 21.77
CA ILE A 829 -40.94 17.89 20.55
C ILE A 829 -41.13 19.36 20.94
N GLN A 830 -40.29 20.24 20.41
CA GLN A 830 -40.27 21.65 20.76
C GLN A 830 -40.21 22.52 19.52
N PHE A 831 -41.21 23.37 19.30
CA PHE A 831 -41.22 24.31 18.18
C PHE A 831 -41.45 25.74 18.66
N ASP A 832 -40.50 26.62 18.40
CA ASP A 832 -40.63 28.06 18.57
C ASP A 832 -40.31 28.73 17.23
N THR A 833 -41.24 28.61 16.28
CA THR A 833 -41.01 29.04 14.90
C THR A 833 -41.77 30.32 14.59
N ASN A 834 -41.13 31.22 13.85
CA ASN A 834 -41.69 32.52 13.45
C ASN A 834 -42.06 32.61 11.96
N ASN A 835 -42.11 31.45 11.30
CA ASN A 835 -42.42 31.30 9.89
C ASN A 835 -43.69 30.46 9.72
N VAL A 836 -44.33 30.55 8.54
CA VAL A 836 -45.59 29.87 8.23
C VAL A 836 -45.39 28.56 7.46
N LEU A 837 -44.22 27.91 7.61
CA LEU A 837 -43.97 26.62 6.99
C LEU A 837 -44.49 25.51 7.89
N LEU A 838 -45.08 24.49 7.26
CA LEU A 838 -45.56 23.30 7.95
C LEU A 838 -44.38 22.46 8.46
N ASN A 839 -44.29 22.34 9.79
CA ASN A 839 -43.52 21.31 10.46
C ASN A 839 -44.39 20.06 10.59
N SER A 840 -43.79 18.88 10.46
CA SER A 840 -44.52 17.61 10.57
C SER A 840 -43.78 16.62 11.44
N VAL A 841 -44.47 16.02 12.40
CA VAL A 841 -43.95 14.93 13.23
C VAL A 841 -44.89 13.74 13.09
N ARG A 842 -44.35 12.58 12.69
CA ARG A 842 -45.09 11.32 12.59
C ARG A 842 -44.44 10.27 13.48
N ILE A 843 -45.22 9.70 14.39
CA ILE A 843 -44.81 8.63 15.30
C ILE A 843 -45.77 7.46 15.04
N ASN A 844 -45.23 6.32 14.59
CA ASN A 844 -46.05 5.20 14.16
C ASN A 844 -45.46 3.85 14.57
N ASN A 845 -46.24 3.00 15.23
CA ASN A 845 -45.80 1.68 15.71
C ASN A 845 -44.56 1.80 16.60
N VAL A 846 -44.72 2.41 17.77
CA VAL A 846 -43.62 2.71 18.71
C VAL A 846 -43.97 2.26 20.13
N ASP A 847 -43.04 1.55 20.77
CA ASP A 847 -43.16 1.11 22.16
C ASP A 847 -42.32 2.03 23.07
N LEU A 848 -42.93 2.57 24.13
CA LEU A 848 -42.30 3.44 25.12
C LEU A 848 -42.50 2.83 26.51
N ALA A 849 -41.43 2.54 27.27
CA ALA A 849 -41.58 1.91 28.58
C ALA A 849 -40.59 2.42 29.64
N GLY A 850 -41.05 2.48 30.90
CA GLY A 850 -40.19 2.85 32.03
C GLY A 850 -39.70 4.29 31.93
N ILE A 851 -40.62 5.20 31.61
CA ILE A 851 -40.34 6.62 31.36
C ILE A 851 -40.38 7.40 32.67
N GLY A 852 -39.42 8.32 32.84
CA GLY A 852 -39.21 9.10 34.06
C GLY A 852 -39.68 10.55 33.99
N ASP A 853 -40.26 11.01 32.88
CA ASP A 853 -41.09 12.21 32.77
C ASP A 853 -42.22 11.90 31.77
N ASP A 854 -42.45 12.66 30.70
CA ASP A 854 -43.51 12.36 29.74
C ASP A 854 -43.14 11.24 28.74
N ALA A 855 -44.08 10.40 28.33
CA ALA A 855 -43.80 9.50 27.19
C ALA A 855 -43.59 10.31 25.91
N ILE A 856 -44.47 11.26 25.64
CA ILE A 856 -44.35 12.21 24.55
C ILE A 856 -44.70 13.60 25.08
N SER A 857 -43.76 14.54 25.02
CA SER A 857 -44.02 15.97 25.29
C SER A 857 -43.92 16.76 23.99
N ALA A 858 -44.96 17.50 23.65
CA ALA A 858 -45.04 18.31 22.44
C ALA A 858 -45.48 19.73 22.76
N THR A 859 -44.56 20.68 22.60
CA THR A 859 -44.82 22.10 22.82
C THR A 859 -44.59 22.89 21.53
N ILE A 860 -45.54 23.74 21.16
CA ILE A 860 -45.38 24.71 20.08
C ILE A 860 -45.77 26.12 20.52
N ASN A 861 -44.88 27.07 20.27
CA ASN A 861 -45.01 28.50 20.51
C ASN A 861 -44.69 29.29 19.22
N GLY A 862 -44.85 30.61 19.28
CA GLY A 862 -44.64 31.51 18.15
C GLY A 862 -45.81 31.54 17.15
N SER A 863 -45.49 31.54 15.85
CA SER A 863 -46.48 31.64 14.75
C SER A 863 -46.40 30.46 13.78
N GLY A 864 -45.84 29.34 14.24
CA GLY A 864 -45.60 28.14 13.45
C GLY A 864 -46.83 27.32 13.11
N LEU A 865 -46.69 26.47 12.09
CA LEU A 865 -47.64 25.41 11.76
C LEU A 865 -47.04 24.04 12.15
N LEU A 866 -47.81 23.20 12.86
CA LEU A 866 -47.39 21.83 13.24
C LEU A 866 -48.47 20.80 12.92
N ASP A 867 -48.11 19.78 12.14
CA ASP A 867 -48.88 18.55 11.95
C ASP A 867 -48.25 17.43 12.81
N LEU A 868 -48.92 17.05 13.90
CA LEU A 868 -48.48 15.99 14.81
C LEU A 868 -49.40 14.78 14.67
N PHE A 869 -48.83 13.68 14.16
CA PHE A 869 -49.53 12.42 13.94
C PHE A 869 -48.91 11.32 14.80
N ILE A 870 -49.73 10.70 15.65
CA ILE A 870 -49.38 9.62 16.56
C ILE A 870 -50.32 8.45 16.27
N ASN A 871 -49.77 7.29 15.96
CA ASN A 871 -50.57 6.08 15.66
C ASN A 871 -49.88 4.82 16.19
N ASP A 872 -50.66 3.91 16.75
CA ASP A 872 -50.16 2.63 17.28
C ASP A 872 -48.96 2.81 18.24
N VAL A 873 -49.07 3.75 19.18
CA VAL A 873 -48.07 3.94 20.24
C VAL A 873 -48.51 3.20 21.50
N GLN A 874 -47.62 2.39 22.07
CA GLN A 874 -47.82 1.74 23.37
C GLN A 874 -46.88 2.35 24.39
N ALA A 875 -47.41 3.16 25.30
CA ALA A 875 -46.64 3.87 26.30
C ALA A 875 -47.02 3.41 27.71
N THR A 876 -46.04 2.90 28.45
CA THR A 876 -46.21 2.51 29.86
C THR A 876 -45.28 3.34 30.75
N GLY A 877 -45.89 4.15 31.62
CA GLY A 877 -45.20 5.06 32.53
C GLY A 877 -44.59 4.38 33.77
N ASN A 878 -44.07 5.21 34.67
CA ASN A 878 -43.67 4.81 36.02
C ASN A 878 -44.45 5.63 37.05
N GLN A 879 -45.34 5.00 37.81
CA GLN A 879 -46.19 5.65 38.83
C GLN A 879 -45.43 6.25 40.04
N THR A 880 -44.11 6.15 40.09
CA THR A 880 -43.29 6.75 41.17
C THR A 880 -42.49 7.99 40.74
N THR A 881 -42.20 8.12 39.46
CA THR A 881 -41.35 9.21 38.93
C THR A 881 -41.79 9.73 37.58
N GLY A 882 -42.77 9.11 36.93
CA GLY A 882 -43.22 9.47 35.58
C GLY A 882 -43.97 10.80 35.55
N GLY A 883 -44.16 11.31 34.34
CA GLY A 883 -44.95 12.49 34.01
C GLY A 883 -46.31 12.11 33.44
N THR A 884 -46.70 12.76 32.35
CA THR A 884 -47.92 12.53 31.55
C THR A 884 -47.63 11.53 30.41
N GLY A 885 -48.63 10.75 29.98
CA GLY A 885 -48.45 9.88 28.82
C GLY A 885 -48.16 10.66 27.53
N LEU A 886 -49.10 11.50 27.13
CA LEU A 886 -48.93 12.49 26.05
C LEU A 886 -49.25 13.88 26.58
N GLN A 887 -48.24 14.75 26.66
CA GLN A 887 -48.44 16.17 26.91
C GLN A 887 -48.38 16.94 25.59
N PHE A 888 -49.46 17.64 25.26
CA PHE A 888 -49.50 18.56 24.14
C PHE A 888 -49.87 19.98 24.59
N VAL A 889 -49.05 20.96 24.22
CA VAL A 889 -49.27 22.39 24.53
C VAL A 889 -49.04 23.24 23.29
N ALA A 890 -50.05 24.03 22.91
CA ALA A 890 -49.95 25.05 21.87
C ALA A 890 -50.16 26.45 22.47
N GLY A 891 -49.20 27.35 22.24
CA GLY A 891 -49.21 28.73 22.74
C GLY A 891 -49.07 29.78 21.64
N ASP A 892 -48.97 31.04 22.06
CA ASP A 892 -48.86 32.23 21.21
C ASP A 892 -49.91 32.31 20.08
N THR A 893 -49.50 32.21 18.82
CA THR A 893 -50.37 32.28 17.62
C THR A 893 -50.21 31.05 16.74
N SER A 894 -49.73 29.95 17.34
CA SER A 894 -49.48 28.70 16.64
C SER A 894 -50.77 28.07 16.10
N ILE A 895 -50.64 27.33 14.99
CA ILE A 895 -51.73 26.57 14.38
C ILE A 895 -51.31 25.10 14.30
N THR A 896 -52.06 24.23 14.96
CA THR A 896 -51.66 22.83 15.14
C THR A 896 -52.76 21.85 14.83
N ARG A 897 -52.44 20.83 14.04
CA ARG A 897 -53.27 19.63 13.86
C ARG A 897 -52.66 18.52 14.70
N LEU A 898 -53.43 18.00 15.65
CA LEU A 898 -53.05 16.87 16.50
C LEU A 898 -53.93 15.67 16.13
N GLN A 899 -53.30 14.55 15.78
CA GLN A 899 -53.97 13.31 15.43
C GLN A 899 -53.39 12.18 16.26
N VAL A 900 -54.23 11.54 17.08
CA VAL A 900 -53.83 10.42 17.95
C VAL A 900 -54.77 9.25 17.71
N PHE A 901 -54.22 8.13 17.24
CA PHE A 901 -54.97 6.96 16.82
C PHE A 901 -54.46 5.69 17.47
N ASN A 902 -55.39 4.84 17.90
CA ASN A 902 -55.10 3.46 18.34
C ASN A 902 -53.94 3.34 19.33
N SER A 903 -53.74 4.35 20.18
CA SER A 903 -52.58 4.44 21.07
C SER A 903 -52.97 4.23 22.53
N GLU A 904 -52.08 3.66 23.31
CA GLU A 904 -52.25 3.36 24.73
C GLU A 904 -51.25 4.18 25.56
N PHE A 905 -51.76 4.88 26.57
CA PHE A 905 -50.99 5.61 27.57
C PHE A 905 -51.43 5.17 28.95
N SER A 906 -50.63 4.29 29.57
CA SER A 906 -51.01 3.65 30.83
C SER A 906 -49.96 3.79 31.93
N SER A 907 -50.42 3.81 33.18
CA SER A 907 -49.56 3.83 34.37
C SER A 907 -48.64 5.05 34.51
N PHE A 908 -49.10 6.23 34.09
CA PHE A 908 -48.41 7.50 34.31
C PHE A 908 -48.76 8.11 35.67
N ASN A 909 -47.87 8.97 36.19
CA ASN A 909 -48.08 9.62 37.49
C ASN A 909 -49.00 10.85 37.37
N PHE A 910 -49.04 11.49 36.19
CA PHE A 910 -49.96 12.58 35.87
C PHE A 910 -51.05 12.10 34.92
N ASP A 911 -51.41 12.92 33.92
CA ASP A 911 -52.46 12.61 32.98
C ASP A 911 -52.08 11.46 32.04
N GLY A 912 -53.06 10.73 31.53
CA GLY A 912 -52.84 9.82 30.39
C GLY A 912 -52.55 10.62 29.12
N ILE A 913 -53.50 11.46 28.72
CA ILE A 913 -53.37 12.38 27.58
C ILE A 913 -53.81 13.79 27.98
N GLN A 914 -52.91 14.75 27.82
CA GLN A 914 -53.15 16.17 28.05
C GLN A 914 -53.10 16.96 26.73
N VAL A 915 -54.11 17.79 26.48
CA VAL A 915 -54.19 18.70 25.33
C VAL A 915 -54.52 20.12 25.83
N ALA A 916 -53.57 21.04 25.68
CA ALA A 916 -53.73 22.42 26.12
C ALA A 916 -53.54 23.41 24.95
N ALA A 917 -54.49 24.34 24.83
CA ALA A 917 -54.39 25.52 23.96
C ALA A 917 -54.34 26.79 24.82
N THR A 918 -53.32 27.62 24.65
CA THR A 918 -53.12 28.88 25.40
C THR A 918 -52.99 30.06 24.45
N ASP A 919 -53.01 31.28 25.01
CA ASP A 919 -52.84 32.53 24.29
C ASP A 919 -53.79 32.68 23.10
N ALA A 920 -53.33 32.90 21.87
CA ALA A 920 -54.13 33.01 20.66
C ALA A 920 -53.92 31.81 19.71
N SER A 921 -53.51 30.65 20.26
CA SER A 921 -53.29 29.43 19.48
C SER A 921 -54.59 28.84 18.92
N ARG A 922 -54.47 28.06 17.85
CA ARG A 922 -55.59 27.37 17.21
C ARG A 922 -55.26 25.89 16.99
N VAL A 923 -56.05 25.01 17.58
CA VAL A 923 -55.78 23.57 17.62
C VAL A 923 -56.97 22.79 17.06
N LEU A 924 -56.70 21.89 16.10
CA LEU A 924 -57.64 20.87 15.64
C LEU A 924 -57.11 19.50 16.08
N ALA A 925 -57.79 18.89 17.06
CA ALA A 925 -57.41 17.62 17.65
C ALA A 925 -58.40 16.50 17.27
N ASN A 926 -57.88 15.37 16.80
CA ASN A 926 -58.66 14.15 16.58
C ASN A 926 -58.02 13.01 17.37
N LEU A 927 -58.73 12.54 18.39
CA LEU A 927 -58.34 11.41 19.23
C LEU A 927 -59.34 10.28 18.99
N THR A 928 -58.92 9.24 18.26
CA THR A 928 -59.79 8.10 17.96
C THR A 928 -59.17 6.77 18.38
N GLY A 929 -59.92 5.97 19.15
CA GLY A 929 -59.51 4.61 19.49
C GLY A 929 -58.38 4.51 20.51
N ASN A 930 -58.13 5.57 21.30
CA ASN A 930 -57.03 5.59 22.26
C ASN A 930 -57.45 5.08 23.65
N THR A 931 -56.48 4.62 24.42
CA THR A 931 -56.66 4.12 25.79
C THR A 931 -55.80 4.92 26.75
N ALA A 932 -56.41 5.43 27.82
CA ALA A 932 -55.74 6.17 28.90
C ALA A 932 -56.08 5.51 30.24
N ASP A 933 -55.26 4.55 30.67
CA ASP A 933 -55.60 3.66 31.77
C ASP A 933 -54.62 3.71 32.96
N ASP A 934 -55.13 3.58 34.18
CA ASP A 934 -54.35 3.51 35.43
C ASP A 934 -53.38 4.70 35.64
N ASN A 935 -53.75 5.92 35.19
CA ASN A 935 -52.92 7.13 35.33
C ASN A 935 -53.26 7.94 36.59
N GLY A 936 -52.35 8.79 37.04
CA GLY A 936 -52.54 9.72 38.16
C GLY A 936 -52.17 9.16 39.54
N ARG A 937 -51.63 7.94 39.61
CA ARG A 937 -51.38 7.27 40.88
C ARG A 937 -50.03 7.72 41.48
N SER A 938 -50.06 8.65 42.44
CA SER A 938 -48.90 9.07 43.22
C SER A 938 -48.93 8.47 44.64
N GLU A 939 -47.84 7.88 45.11
CA GLU A 939 -47.75 7.26 46.45
C GLU A 939 -46.53 7.81 47.22
N PRO A 940 -46.68 8.38 48.45
CA PRO A 940 -47.94 8.61 49.18
C PRO A 940 -48.68 9.85 48.67
N ASP A 941 -50.00 9.75 48.59
CA ASP A 941 -50.93 10.81 48.26
C ASP A 941 -50.77 12.03 49.20
N PRO A 942 -50.29 13.18 48.70
CA PRO A 942 -50.31 14.41 49.45
C PRO A 942 -51.50 15.23 48.92
N ASP A 943 -52.62 15.29 49.66
CA ASP A 943 -53.90 16.05 49.49
C ASP A 943 -53.80 17.51 48.92
N THR A 944 -52.97 17.71 47.91
CA THR A 944 -52.32 18.95 47.46
C THR A 944 -51.91 18.87 45.99
N LEU A 945 -51.89 17.70 45.36
CA LEU A 945 -51.67 17.57 43.93
C LEU A 945 -52.99 17.84 43.17
N PRO A 946 -53.01 18.81 42.24
CA PRO A 946 -54.21 19.16 41.51
C PRO A 946 -54.41 18.26 40.29
N PHE A 947 -55.42 17.38 40.35
CA PHE A 947 -56.24 16.92 39.23
C PHE A 947 -55.54 16.09 38.12
N GLU A 948 -55.14 14.85 38.40
CA GLU A 948 -54.60 13.90 37.40
C GLU A 948 -55.67 12.99 36.75
N HIS A 949 -55.81 13.04 35.42
CA HIS A 949 -56.94 12.48 34.68
C HIS A 949 -56.53 11.52 33.54
N GLY A 950 -57.46 10.69 33.07
CA GLY A 950 -57.26 9.92 31.84
C GLY A 950 -57.05 10.86 30.64
N PHE A 951 -58.02 11.74 30.40
CA PHE A 951 -57.95 12.83 29.42
C PHE A 951 -58.09 14.20 30.08
N ASN A 952 -57.11 15.08 29.91
CA ASN A 952 -57.13 16.46 30.40
C ASN A 952 -57.06 17.46 29.26
N ILE A 953 -58.13 18.24 29.07
CA ILE A 953 -58.29 19.11 27.90
C ILE A 953 -58.54 20.54 28.38
N SER A 954 -57.74 21.49 27.89
CA SER A 954 -57.88 22.88 28.31
C SER A 954 -57.70 23.90 27.19
N SER A 955 -58.46 24.99 27.30
CA SER A 955 -58.30 26.18 26.47
C SER A 955 -58.29 27.42 27.36
N SER A 956 -57.29 28.29 27.18
CA SER A 956 -57.15 29.52 27.93
C SER A 956 -56.77 30.71 27.05
N GLY A 957 -56.71 31.93 27.61
CA GLY A 957 -56.39 33.13 26.84
C GLY A 957 -57.50 33.49 25.83
N THR A 958 -57.13 33.62 24.57
CA THR A 958 -57.99 33.82 23.38
C THR A 958 -57.93 32.62 22.41
N SER A 959 -57.51 31.44 22.89
CA SER A 959 -57.25 30.27 22.06
C SER A 959 -58.55 29.65 21.53
N ASN A 960 -58.43 28.88 20.45
CA ASN A 960 -59.53 28.14 19.85
C ASN A 960 -59.14 26.65 19.70
N LEU A 961 -59.77 25.78 20.49
CA LEU A 961 -59.54 24.34 20.48
C LEU A 961 -60.76 23.60 19.97
N THR A 962 -60.62 22.92 18.84
CA THR A 962 -61.62 22.01 18.30
C THR A 962 -61.15 20.58 18.49
N ILE A 963 -61.93 19.74 19.15
CA ILE A 963 -61.53 18.37 19.51
C ILE A 963 -62.62 17.34 19.22
N SER A 964 -62.24 16.24 18.60
CA SER A 964 -63.07 15.04 18.45
C SER A 964 -62.50 13.91 19.29
N LEU A 965 -63.29 13.36 20.22
CA LEU A 965 -62.98 12.14 20.97
C LEU A 965 -63.94 11.05 20.54
N LEU A 966 -63.44 10.09 19.76
CA LEU A 966 -64.23 9.01 19.19
C LEU A 966 -63.69 7.63 19.61
N ASN A 967 -64.54 6.77 20.18
CA ASN A 967 -64.16 5.40 20.57
C ASN A 967 -62.95 5.31 21.52
N ASN A 968 -62.72 6.30 22.40
CA ASN A 968 -61.63 6.23 23.36
C ASN A 968 -62.05 5.52 24.65
N ASN A 969 -61.08 4.96 25.37
CA ASN A 969 -61.26 4.35 26.68
C ASN A 969 -60.42 5.09 27.73
N ALA A 970 -61.02 5.40 28.88
CA ALA A 970 -60.31 5.81 30.08
C ALA A 970 -60.80 4.96 31.26
N HIS A 971 -59.90 4.14 31.80
CA HIS A 971 -60.22 3.22 32.87
C HIS A 971 -59.20 3.29 34.01
N GLY A 972 -59.68 3.24 35.26
CA GLY A 972 -58.78 3.08 36.40
C GLY A 972 -57.94 4.33 36.73
N ASN A 973 -58.27 5.50 36.18
CA ASN A 973 -57.51 6.72 36.47
C ASN A 973 -57.84 7.24 37.88
N PHE A 974 -56.86 7.86 38.53
CA PHE A 974 -56.93 8.22 39.94
C PHE A 974 -58.06 9.23 40.23
N GLU A 975 -58.24 10.26 39.39
CA GLU A 975 -59.34 11.23 39.54
C GLU A 975 -60.49 11.00 38.54
N ARG A 976 -60.33 11.42 37.27
CA ARG A 976 -61.43 11.44 36.28
C ARG A 976 -61.00 10.76 34.99
N GLY A 977 -61.95 10.16 34.30
CA GLY A 977 -61.73 9.67 32.94
C GLY A 977 -61.56 10.83 31.96
N LEU A 978 -62.34 11.92 32.14
CA LEU A 978 -62.25 13.13 31.32
C LEU A 978 -62.42 14.40 32.16
N SER A 979 -61.50 15.34 31.97
CA SER A 979 -61.57 16.71 32.47
C SER A 979 -61.40 17.68 31.32
N MET A 980 -62.33 18.63 31.19
CA MET A 980 -62.30 19.63 30.14
C MET A 980 -62.60 21.01 30.72
N THR A 981 -61.71 21.98 30.50
CA THR A 981 -61.84 23.32 31.11
C THR A 981 -61.54 24.44 30.13
N THR A 982 -62.39 25.45 30.10
CA THR A 982 -62.04 26.75 29.49
C THR A 982 -61.73 27.79 30.56
N ALA A 983 -60.81 28.69 30.26
CA ALA A 983 -60.43 29.82 31.09
C ALA A 983 -60.22 31.10 30.26
N GLY A 984 -60.22 32.27 30.90
CA GLY A 984 -60.07 33.55 30.20
C GLY A 984 -61.20 33.77 29.18
N THR A 985 -60.83 34.04 27.93
CA THR A 985 -61.72 34.17 26.76
C THR A 985 -61.53 33.02 25.76
N GLY A 986 -60.97 31.88 26.21
CA GLY A 986 -60.73 30.72 25.37
C GLY A 986 -62.03 30.08 24.88
N HIS A 987 -61.93 29.30 23.81
CA HIS A 987 -63.04 28.60 23.22
C HIS A 987 -62.73 27.11 23.00
N ILE A 988 -63.66 26.23 23.38
CA ILE A 988 -63.63 24.81 23.05
C ILE A 988 -64.87 24.43 22.22
N THR A 989 -64.66 23.76 21.09
CA THR A 989 -65.69 22.96 20.39
C THR A 989 -65.33 21.48 20.53
N ALA A 990 -66.19 20.67 21.14
CA ALA A 990 -65.91 19.27 21.45
C ALA A 990 -67.01 18.31 20.98
N ASP A 991 -66.63 17.28 20.21
CA ASP A 991 -67.51 16.16 19.86
C ASP A 991 -67.08 14.88 20.57
N LEU A 992 -67.92 14.38 21.47
CA LEU A 992 -67.66 13.21 22.30
C LEU A 992 -68.58 12.07 21.88
N GLN A 993 -68.03 11.06 21.22
CA GLN A 993 -68.79 9.93 20.71
C GLN A 993 -68.19 8.57 21.05
N PHE A 994 -69.04 7.64 21.51
CA PHE A 994 -68.65 6.24 21.75
C PHE A 994 -67.48 6.04 22.73
N ASN A 995 -67.22 7.01 23.61
CA ASN A 995 -66.14 6.88 24.59
C ASN A 995 -66.60 6.06 25.81
N SER A 996 -65.68 5.31 26.40
CA SER A 996 -65.88 4.53 27.62
C SER A 996 -65.04 5.13 28.74
N LEU A 997 -65.66 5.75 29.74
CA LEU A 997 -65.00 6.34 30.90
C LEU A 997 -65.52 5.64 32.14
N THR A 998 -64.73 4.73 32.71
CA THR A 998 -65.22 3.79 33.72
C THR A 998 -64.22 3.53 34.81
N ASN A 999 -64.70 3.30 36.04
CA ASN A 999 -63.84 2.97 37.18
C ASN A 999 -62.70 3.99 37.38
N ASN A 1000 -62.98 5.27 37.13
CA ASN A 1000 -62.09 6.36 37.56
C ASN A 1000 -62.52 6.79 38.98
N ASP A 1001 -61.83 7.74 39.59
CA ASP A 1001 -62.00 8.15 41.00
C ASP A 1001 -61.53 7.02 41.95
N LEU A 1002 -60.31 6.52 41.71
CA LEU A 1002 -59.67 5.45 42.50
C LEU A 1002 -58.85 5.97 43.70
N GLY A 1003 -58.72 7.29 43.87
CA GLY A 1003 -58.08 7.88 45.05
C GLY A 1003 -58.86 7.59 46.33
N GLU A 1004 -58.19 6.99 47.33
CA GLU A 1004 -58.70 6.97 48.70
C GLU A 1004 -58.11 8.18 49.46
N ASP A 1005 -58.91 9.22 49.69
CA ASP A 1005 -58.55 10.35 50.57
C ASP A 1005 -58.16 9.81 51.96
N ALA A 1006 -56.86 9.68 52.21
CA ALA A 1006 -56.33 9.07 53.42
C ALA A 1006 -56.36 10.05 54.61
N ALA A 1007 -57.53 10.66 54.88
CA ALA A 1007 -57.70 11.61 55.96
C ALA A 1007 -58.95 11.37 56.83
N ASN A 1008 -59.45 10.14 56.99
CA ASN A 1008 -60.35 9.79 58.10
C ASN A 1008 -61.57 10.73 58.30
N ASP A 1009 -62.04 11.39 57.24
CA ASP A 1009 -63.27 12.17 57.26
C ASP A 1009 -64.43 11.23 56.89
N PRO A 1010 -65.42 11.01 57.78
CA PRO A 1010 -66.60 10.20 57.45
C PRO A 1010 -67.54 10.91 56.45
N ILE A 1011 -67.15 12.06 55.91
CA ILE A 1011 -67.90 12.82 54.92
C ILE A 1011 -67.25 12.60 53.55
N ILE A 1012 -67.88 11.72 52.79
CA ILE A 1012 -67.85 11.54 51.33
C ILE A 1012 -67.30 12.79 50.60
N ASP A 1013 -66.04 12.76 50.18
CA ASP A 1013 -65.49 13.72 49.21
C ASP A 1013 -64.71 13.02 48.08
N SER A 1014 -65.01 11.73 47.82
CA SER A 1014 -64.73 11.10 46.53
C SER A 1014 -65.33 11.99 45.43
N PHE A 1015 -64.56 12.42 44.45
CA PHE A 1015 -65.09 13.16 43.31
C PHE A 1015 -65.93 12.18 42.49
N LEU A 1016 -67.21 12.00 42.85
CA LEU A 1016 -68.17 11.04 42.28
C LEU A 1016 -68.51 11.26 40.77
N GLN A 1017 -67.55 11.71 39.96
CA GLN A 1017 -67.71 12.18 38.59
C GLN A 1017 -66.60 11.59 37.70
N ASP A 1018 -66.97 10.70 36.78
CA ASP A 1018 -66.05 10.23 35.72
C ASP A 1018 -65.71 11.34 34.73
N VAL A 1019 -66.59 12.35 34.62
CA VAL A 1019 -66.48 13.44 33.65
C VAL A 1019 -66.77 14.78 34.30
N ALA A 1020 -65.85 15.73 34.15
CA ALA A 1020 -66.05 17.12 34.51
C ALA A 1020 -65.73 18.05 33.33
N ILE A 1021 -66.72 18.82 32.89
CA ILE A 1021 -66.59 19.78 31.81
C ILE A 1021 -67.01 21.16 32.34
N THR A 1022 -66.08 22.11 32.40
CA THR A 1022 -66.29 23.40 33.05
C THR A 1022 -65.98 24.57 32.13
N ASN A 1023 -66.96 25.48 31.96
CA ASN A 1023 -66.79 26.73 31.25
C ASN A 1023 -66.65 27.93 32.20
N ALA A 1024 -65.55 28.69 32.09
CA ALA A 1024 -65.31 29.88 32.92
C ALA A 1024 -66.19 31.09 32.53
N VAL A 1025 -66.24 32.10 33.41
CA VAL A 1025 -67.15 33.26 33.31
C VAL A 1025 -67.07 34.01 31.97
N ALA A 1026 -65.87 34.16 31.40
CA ALA A 1026 -65.61 34.94 30.18
C ALA A 1026 -65.30 34.08 28.94
N ALA A 1027 -65.33 32.75 29.08
CA ALA A 1027 -65.02 31.81 28.01
C ALA A 1027 -66.30 31.28 27.33
N SER A 1028 -66.14 30.59 26.20
CA SER A 1028 -67.23 29.90 25.50
C SER A 1028 -66.93 28.43 25.21
N MET A 1029 -67.96 27.59 25.17
CA MET A 1029 -67.80 26.15 24.92
C MET A 1029 -69.01 25.55 24.22
N ASP A 1030 -68.79 24.76 23.17
CA ASP A 1030 -69.83 24.00 22.48
C ASP A 1030 -69.49 22.51 22.55
N VAL A 1031 -70.39 21.69 23.12
CA VAL A 1031 -70.11 20.26 23.38
C VAL A 1031 -71.25 19.37 22.91
N SER A 1032 -70.94 18.35 22.10
CA SER A 1032 -71.87 17.27 21.74
C SER A 1032 -71.51 15.97 22.43
N LEU A 1033 -72.52 15.27 22.96
CA LEU A 1033 -72.38 13.97 23.61
C LEU A 1033 -73.34 12.96 23.01
N SER A 1034 -72.82 11.88 22.42
CA SER A 1034 -73.60 10.77 21.87
C SER A 1034 -72.93 9.41 22.12
N ASN A 1035 -73.69 8.41 22.57
CA ASN A 1035 -73.29 7.03 22.77
C ASN A 1035 -72.09 6.82 23.72
N ASN A 1036 -71.86 7.73 24.67
CA ASN A 1036 -70.78 7.57 25.65
C ASN A 1036 -71.24 6.72 26.85
N PHE A 1037 -70.30 5.97 27.40
CA PHE A 1037 -70.47 5.17 28.61
C PHE A 1037 -69.73 5.84 29.77
N PHE A 1038 -70.46 6.15 30.84
CA PHE A 1038 -69.94 6.68 32.10
C PHE A 1038 -70.42 5.77 33.23
N ALA A 1039 -69.56 5.38 34.17
CA ALA A 1039 -69.93 4.55 35.32
C ALA A 1039 -70.42 5.39 36.52
N LEU A 1040 -69.89 6.61 36.66
CA LEU A 1040 -70.20 7.64 37.64
C LEU A 1040 -70.80 8.88 36.96
N ALA A 1041 -71.01 9.96 37.70
CA ALA A 1041 -71.69 11.15 37.17
C ALA A 1041 -70.85 11.86 36.09
N ALA A 1042 -71.53 12.46 35.11
CA ALA A 1042 -70.94 13.42 34.19
C ALA A 1042 -71.51 14.81 34.48
N VAL A 1043 -70.66 15.80 34.77
CA VAL A 1043 -71.10 17.16 35.12
C VAL A 1043 -70.58 18.16 34.10
N LEU A 1044 -71.51 18.91 33.52
CA LEU A 1044 -71.24 20.01 32.59
C LEU A 1044 -71.68 21.31 33.25
N GLY A 1045 -70.72 22.14 33.64
CA GLY A 1045 -70.95 23.36 34.42
C GLY A 1045 -70.46 24.61 33.71
N ASN A 1046 -71.28 25.66 33.76
CA ASN A 1046 -70.92 26.98 33.21
C ASN A 1046 -70.97 28.05 34.30
N ALA A 1047 -69.85 28.71 34.54
CA ALA A 1047 -69.74 29.84 35.45
C ALA A 1047 -70.17 31.18 34.80
N GLY A 1048 -70.26 31.23 33.47
CA GLY A 1048 -70.64 32.41 32.68
C GLY A 1048 -72.14 32.55 32.43
N ALA A 1049 -72.52 33.33 31.41
CA ALA A 1049 -73.91 33.38 30.95
C ALA A 1049 -74.27 32.06 30.25
N ALA A 1050 -75.52 31.58 30.38
CA ALA A 1050 -75.93 30.30 29.79
C ALA A 1050 -75.69 30.18 28.28
N ALA A 1051 -75.73 31.29 27.54
CA ALA A 1051 -75.47 31.31 26.09
C ALA A 1051 -73.99 31.04 25.73
N ASN A 1052 -73.08 31.14 26.69
CA ASN A 1052 -71.65 30.89 26.49
C ASN A 1052 -71.31 29.41 26.48
N MET A 1053 -72.21 28.53 26.95
CA MET A 1053 -72.02 27.08 26.88
C MET A 1053 -73.22 26.42 26.21
N GLN A 1054 -73.03 25.88 25.00
CA GLN A 1054 -74.06 25.15 24.28
C GLN A 1054 -73.80 23.65 24.35
N VAL A 1055 -74.83 22.88 24.72
CA VAL A 1055 -74.74 21.43 24.88
C VAL A 1055 -75.73 20.73 23.96
N GLU A 1056 -75.20 19.80 23.17
CA GLU A 1056 -75.93 18.96 22.23
C GLU A 1056 -76.04 17.54 22.76
N LEU A 1057 -77.27 17.11 23.08
CA LEU A 1057 -77.56 15.73 23.49
C LEU A 1057 -78.49 15.09 22.47
N ASP A 1058 -78.18 13.86 22.03
CA ASP A 1058 -79.08 13.07 21.17
C ASP A 1058 -80.29 12.48 21.93
N GLY A 1059 -80.28 12.66 23.26
CA GLY A 1059 -81.41 12.42 24.15
C GLY A 1059 -81.65 10.97 24.57
N ASN A 1060 -80.86 9.97 24.14
CA ASN A 1060 -81.14 8.56 24.48
C ASN A 1060 -79.94 7.61 24.61
N THR A 1061 -78.72 8.02 24.24
CA THR A 1061 -77.66 7.02 24.01
C THR A 1061 -76.50 7.05 25.02
N ASN A 1062 -76.36 8.12 25.81
CA ASN A 1062 -75.41 8.15 26.92
C ASN A 1062 -76.02 7.39 28.11
N GLN A 1063 -75.31 6.41 28.71
CA GLN A 1063 -75.91 5.52 29.72
C GLN A 1063 -76.44 6.27 30.95
N ILE A 1064 -75.68 7.25 31.43
CA ILE A 1064 -76.06 8.15 32.52
C ILE A 1064 -76.25 9.55 31.91
N PRO A 1065 -77.44 10.17 32.05
CA PRO A 1065 -77.64 11.55 31.59
C PRO A 1065 -76.70 12.52 32.32
N PRO A 1066 -76.00 13.43 31.60
CA PRO A 1066 -75.13 14.41 32.24
C PRO A 1066 -75.93 15.41 33.07
N THR A 1067 -75.36 15.85 34.19
CA THR A 1067 -75.88 16.95 34.99
C THR A 1067 -75.48 18.27 34.35
N LEU A 1068 -76.47 19.07 33.95
CA LEU A 1068 -76.28 20.35 33.27
C LEU A 1068 -76.47 21.52 34.24
N VAL A 1069 -75.45 22.36 34.41
CA VAL A 1069 -75.48 23.52 35.31
C VAL A 1069 -75.25 24.82 34.54
N ASN A 1070 -76.30 25.65 34.44
CA ASN A 1070 -76.25 26.98 33.81
C ASN A 1070 -75.80 26.97 32.33
N VAL A 1071 -76.20 25.94 31.56
CA VAL A 1071 -75.88 25.78 30.13
C VAL A 1071 -77.12 25.96 29.24
N THR A 1072 -76.92 26.21 27.95
CA THR A 1072 -77.99 26.20 26.94
C THR A 1072 -78.00 24.85 26.21
N GLN A 1073 -79.11 24.11 26.28
CA GLN A 1073 -79.27 22.89 25.49
C GLN A 1073 -79.82 23.21 24.10
N VAL A 1074 -79.19 22.69 23.04
CA VAL A 1074 -79.60 22.85 21.65
C VAL A 1074 -79.76 21.49 20.96
N GLY A 1075 -80.28 21.48 19.72
CA GLY A 1075 -80.49 20.23 18.97
C GLY A 1075 -79.16 19.58 18.59
N TYR A 1076 -79.06 18.27 18.72
CA TYR A 1076 -77.84 17.54 18.35
C TYR A 1076 -77.47 17.75 16.86
N GLY A 1077 -76.20 18.03 16.60
CA GLY A 1077 -75.63 18.28 15.27
C GLY A 1077 -75.87 19.68 14.69
N THR A 1078 -76.31 20.66 15.49
CA THR A 1078 -76.71 21.99 14.96
C THR A 1078 -75.61 23.04 15.03
N VAL A 1079 -74.65 22.89 15.94
CA VAL A 1079 -73.60 23.84 16.31
C VAL A 1079 -72.24 23.15 16.19
N VAL A 1080 -72.06 22.01 16.85
CA VAL A 1080 -70.74 21.36 16.97
C VAL A 1080 -70.27 20.78 15.62
N ALA A 1081 -71.09 19.96 14.95
CA ALA A 1081 -70.69 19.33 13.69
C ALA A 1081 -70.39 20.34 12.55
N PRO A 1082 -71.21 21.40 12.32
CA PRO A 1082 -70.85 22.47 11.39
C PRO A 1082 -69.56 23.21 11.77
N ALA A 1083 -69.30 23.44 13.06
CA ALA A 1083 -68.10 24.10 13.55
C ALA A 1083 -66.84 23.26 13.28
N ILE A 1084 -66.88 21.96 13.57
CA ILE A 1084 -65.76 21.03 13.26
C ILE A 1084 -65.49 20.99 11.75
N THR A 1085 -66.53 20.87 10.92
CA THR A 1085 -66.37 20.84 9.44
C THR A 1085 -65.72 22.13 8.91
N ALA A 1086 -66.09 23.28 9.48
CA ALA A 1086 -65.50 24.56 9.12
C ALA A 1086 -64.02 24.65 9.56
N GLU A 1087 -63.69 24.06 10.71
CA GLU A 1087 -62.33 23.99 11.22
C GLU A 1087 -61.43 23.09 10.34
N GLU A 1088 -61.90 21.90 9.99
CA GLU A 1088 -61.19 20.99 9.07
C GLU A 1088 -60.88 21.68 7.73
N ALA A 1089 -61.88 22.35 7.14
CA ALA A 1089 -61.70 23.10 5.89
C ALA A 1089 -60.69 24.26 6.03
N PHE A 1090 -60.57 24.86 7.21
CA PHE A 1090 -59.54 25.88 7.49
C PHE A 1090 -58.14 25.27 7.46
N PHE A 1091 -57.92 24.14 8.12
CA PHE A 1091 -56.62 23.46 8.13
C PHE A 1091 -56.25 22.90 6.75
N ASP A 1092 -57.19 22.33 6.00
CA ASP A 1092 -56.95 21.87 4.63
C ASP A 1092 -56.52 23.02 3.72
N GLY A 1093 -57.11 24.21 3.91
CA GLY A 1093 -56.72 25.44 3.22
C GLY A 1093 -55.29 25.91 3.52
N LEU A 1094 -54.69 25.46 4.63
CA LEU A 1094 -53.30 25.74 5.02
C LEU A 1094 -52.30 24.66 4.56
N GLY A 1095 -52.77 23.61 3.88
CA GLY A 1095 -51.91 22.55 3.34
C GLY A 1095 -51.57 21.44 4.33
N PHE A 1096 -52.34 21.29 5.40
CA PHE A 1096 -52.27 20.10 6.25
C PHE A 1096 -52.78 18.87 5.48
N PRO A 1097 -52.13 17.70 5.62
CA PRO A 1097 -52.36 16.52 4.78
C PRO A 1097 -53.63 15.73 5.10
#